data_AF-A0A1H6SQD3-F1
#
_entry.id   AF-A0A1H6SQD3-F1
#
_cell.length_a   1.000
_cell.length_b   1.000
_cell.length_c   1.000
_cell.angle_alpha   90.00
_cell.angle_beta   90.00
_cell.angle_gamma   90.00
#
_symmetry.space_group_name_H-M   'P 1'
#
loop_
_entity.id
_entity.type
_entity.pdbx_description
1 polymer ?
#
loop_
_entity_poly.entity_id
_entity_poly.type
_entity_poly.pdbx_seq_one_letter_code
_entity_poly.pdbx_strand_id
1 'polypeptide(L)'
;MAKNDPNYPLRPECANVDGPIREPIVKLGKMITDRAKIKLGLEKITKDDPEYWAVARLCTDEEAEFVIKNFGGIRKPKTFAQLKASSGLPDDKLNAILEHISYTGLVEWNYENEAHEKQWVLPMFVPGSGEFSNMNKDLIEEHPELGMFFEHMTRLPLEGLTHMVPPGGAGIGMHVIPVEKEVEMCNESISIEHISHWLEKYEGKYAASPCSCRRSRKTYGEGCADVEDDWCIAVGDMADYVVETNKGGRYITKEEALEIFKKGEENGFVHQITNIDGENKIFAICNCNVNVCYALRTSQLFNTPNLSRSAYVAHVDKQNCVACGRCVEVCPAGAATLGQKLCKRDGSEVEYPKQVLPTEKKWTEDDWNWNYRDDNRIETHESGTAPCKTACPAHIAIQGYLKLAAQGRYRDALELIKKNNPLPAICGHICNRRCEDACTRGTIDRAVAIDEVKKFIAMQDLNADTRFIPKKVIPKVQGEFDEKIAIIGGGPAGLSCAFYLAEKGYRPTIFEKNERAGGMLVYGIPSFKLEKDVVQAEIDIIKEMGVEIKTGVEVGKDITLDELRAQGYKAFYIAIGCQGGRKVGVAGEDAVGVTTAVDFLREINGTEKYDIQGDVVVVGGGNVAIDCSRDAVRVGAPKVTQLCLESRDIMPASDEEVAEATEDGVEIKCGWGPKEILVDENNHVKGIVFKKCLSVKDETGRFNPTYDENDTITIECKHVVLAVGQSIVWGDLLANEKVELGRGNGAVADAVTYQTAQPDIFVGGDVYTGPKFAIDAIAAGKEGAISIHRFVQPNSSLTIGRNPNHYIELDKNDIYVESYDNSSRQIPGHNDKIEKKSFRDAKLVFTEEQVKKETARCLGCGASIIDANRCIGCGLCTTRCEFDAIHLHRDRPECSRMDRSEDKFKRILPYAAKQAIHIKLHGKKN
;
A
#
# COMPACT_ATOMS: atom_id res chain seq x y z
N MET A 1 1.38 25.54 19.93
CA MET A 1 1.60 24.38 20.83
C MET A 1 2.71 23.44 20.33
N ALA A 2 3.38 23.75 19.21
CA ALA A 2 4.51 23.00 18.65
C ALA A 2 5.70 22.66 19.60
N LYS A 3 5.96 23.46 20.67
CA LYS A 3 6.95 23.09 21.72
C LYS A 3 6.51 21.90 22.60
N ASN A 4 5.24 21.55 22.56
CA ASN A 4 4.60 20.49 23.33
C ASN A 4 4.06 19.37 22.43
N ASP A 5 4.50 19.27 21.17
CA ASP A 5 4.19 18.11 20.34
C ASP A 5 4.87 16.88 20.97
N PRO A 6 4.11 15.96 21.60
CA PRO A 6 4.71 14.84 22.30
C PRO A 6 5.46 13.90 21.34
N ASN A 7 5.16 13.95 20.04
CA ASN A 7 5.80 13.12 19.03
C ASN A 7 7.15 13.70 18.55
N TYR A 8 7.39 15.00 18.75
CA TYR A 8 8.61 15.68 18.33
C TYR A 8 9.10 16.66 19.40
N PRO A 9 9.57 16.14 20.56
CA PRO A 9 10.09 16.98 21.62
C PRO A 9 11.26 17.82 21.13
N LEU A 10 11.42 19.05 21.62
CA LEU A 10 12.50 19.96 21.21
C LEU A 10 13.90 19.36 21.47
N ARG A 11 14.02 18.54 22.52
CA ARG A 11 15.20 17.75 22.86
C ARG A 11 14.82 16.26 22.89
N PRO A 12 15.49 15.39 22.13
CA PRO A 12 15.24 13.95 22.23
C PRO A 12 15.83 13.41 23.53
N GLU A 13 15.29 12.30 24.04
CA GLU A 13 15.83 11.66 25.24
C GLU A 13 17.29 11.20 25.07
N CYS A 14 17.68 10.82 23.85
CA CYS A 14 19.05 10.42 23.54
C CYS A 14 20.06 11.58 23.48
N ALA A 15 19.61 12.84 23.40
CA ALA A 15 20.53 13.97 23.39
C ALA A 15 21.14 14.19 24.77
N ASN A 16 22.42 13.84 24.92
CA ASN A 16 23.16 14.13 26.13
C ASN A 16 23.51 15.63 26.19
N VAL A 17 22.93 16.31 27.17
CA VAL A 17 23.13 17.74 27.47
C VAL A 17 23.65 17.97 28.89
N ASP A 18 24.27 16.94 29.47
CA ASP A 18 24.89 17.00 30.79
C ASP A 18 26.13 17.90 30.78
N GLY A 19 26.47 18.46 31.93
CA GLY A 19 27.59 19.40 32.07
C GLY A 19 27.23 20.84 31.67
N PRO A 20 28.15 21.81 31.81
CA PRO A 20 27.87 23.22 31.58
C PRO A 20 27.59 23.55 30.10
N ILE A 21 26.83 24.62 29.86
CA ILE A 21 26.58 25.09 28.49
C ILE A 21 27.87 25.65 27.89
N ARG A 22 28.25 25.18 26.69
CA ARG A 22 29.48 25.60 26.02
C ARG A 22 29.23 26.84 25.17
N GLU A 23 29.85 27.96 25.54
CA GLU A 23 29.62 29.26 24.90
C GLU A 23 30.00 29.29 23.41
N PRO A 24 31.12 28.69 22.95
CA PRO A 24 31.44 28.63 21.52
C PRO A 24 30.36 27.94 20.69
N ILE A 25 29.81 26.83 21.19
CA ILE A 25 28.74 26.07 20.52
C ILE A 25 27.46 26.90 20.39
N VAL A 26 27.06 27.59 21.46
CA VAL A 26 25.88 28.49 21.43
C VAL A 26 26.06 29.61 20.40
N LYS A 27 27.26 30.21 20.34
CA LYS A 27 27.56 31.27 19.36
C LYS A 27 27.48 30.75 17.93
N LEU A 28 28.02 29.56 17.68
CA LEU A 28 27.97 28.93 16.36
C LEU A 28 26.53 28.54 15.97
N GLY A 29 25.78 27.90 16.87
CA GLY A 29 24.37 27.58 16.65
C GLY A 29 23.53 28.81 16.33
N LYS A 30 23.77 29.94 17.03
CA LYS A 30 23.13 31.22 16.73
C LYS A 30 23.56 31.80 15.37
N MET A 31 24.81 31.59 14.95
CA MET A 31 25.32 32.05 13.66
C MET A 31 24.64 31.33 12.49
N ILE A 32 24.40 30.02 12.63
CA ILE A 32 23.87 29.17 11.56
C ILE A 32 22.33 29.18 11.50
N THR A 33 21.65 29.27 12.65
CA THR A 33 20.18 29.12 12.71
C THR A 33 19.42 30.13 11.85
N ASP A 34 18.29 29.66 11.31
CA ASP A 34 17.29 30.48 10.64
C ASP A 34 16.00 30.67 11.48
N ARG A 35 15.98 30.20 12.73
CA ARG A 35 14.92 30.56 13.69
C ARG A 35 15.01 32.06 14.00
N ALA A 36 14.10 32.83 13.40
CA ALA A 36 14.13 34.30 13.41
C ALA A 36 14.26 34.90 14.82
N LYS A 37 13.56 34.35 15.82
CA LYS A 37 13.61 34.86 17.21
C LYS A 37 14.99 34.70 17.85
N ILE A 38 15.68 33.58 17.60
CA ILE A 38 17.03 33.36 18.12
C ILE A 38 18.03 34.25 17.37
N LYS A 39 17.91 34.31 16.05
CA LYS A 39 18.78 35.13 15.17
C LYS A 39 18.71 36.61 15.54
N LEU A 40 17.52 37.12 15.83
CA LEU A 40 17.26 38.50 16.29
C LEU A 40 17.55 38.74 17.78
N GLY A 41 17.89 37.70 18.55
CA GLY A 41 18.17 37.79 19.99
C GLY A 41 16.94 37.99 20.88
N LEU A 42 15.74 37.75 20.35
CA LEU A 42 14.49 37.77 21.11
C LEU A 42 14.33 36.52 21.99
N GLU A 43 14.98 35.41 21.61
CA GLU A 43 15.08 34.18 22.38
C GLU A 43 16.56 33.78 22.52
N LYS A 44 16.94 33.22 23.68
CA LYS A 44 18.28 32.67 23.91
C LYS A 44 18.26 31.17 23.64
N ILE A 45 19.34 30.67 23.06
CA ILE A 45 19.58 29.23 22.94
C ILE A 45 19.82 28.65 24.33
N THR A 46 19.09 27.60 24.65
CA THR A 46 19.24 26.78 25.84
C THR A 46 19.91 25.46 25.49
N LYS A 47 20.21 24.63 26.51
CA LYS A 47 20.74 23.29 26.27
C LYS A 47 19.74 22.36 25.58
N ASP A 48 18.45 22.66 25.72
CA ASP A 48 17.38 21.85 25.16
C ASP A 48 17.04 22.23 23.72
N ASP A 49 17.66 23.29 23.20
CA ASP A 49 17.47 23.71 21.82
C ASP A 49 18.37 22.90 20.86
N PRO A 50 17.86 22.49 19.69
CA PRO A 50 18.62 21.77 18.65
C PRO A 50 19.88 22.50 18.19
N GLU A 51 19.87 23.83 18.19
CA GLU A 51 21.05 24.65 17.92
C GLU A 51 22.24 24.38 18.84
N TYR A 52 22.00 23.87 20.05
CA TYR A 52 23.05 23.53 20.99
C TYR A 52 23.42 22.05 20.90
N TRP A 53 22.47 21.16 21.20
CA TRP A 53 22.79 19.75 21.40
C TRP A 53 23.25 19.07 20.11
N ALA A 54 22.80 19.51 18.94
CA ALA A 54 23.27 18.96 17.66
C ALA A 54 24.64 19.52 17.27
N VAL A 55 24.82 20.84 17.31
CA VAL A 55 26.09 21.50 16.97
C VAL A 55 27.21 21.02 17.91
N ALA A 56 26.87 20.73 19.16
CA ALA A 56 27.76 20.12 20.14
C ALA A 56 28.39 18.78 19.69
N ARG A 57 27.73 18.05 18.79
CA ARG A 57 28.20 16.78 18.19
C ARG A 57 28.94 16.98 16.88
N LEU A 58 28.69 18.10 16.19
CA LEU A 58 29.30 18.37 14.90
C LEU A 58 30.72 18.95 15.01
N CYS A 59 31.07 19.52 16.17
CA CYS A 59 32.40 20.09 16.39
C CYS A 59 32.76 20.25 17.87
N THR A 60 34.06 20.36 18.11
CA THR A 60 34.66 20.78 19.40
C THR A 60 34.54 22.29 19.62
N ASP A 61 34.86 22.75 20.83
CA ASP A 61 34.84 24.18 21.18
C ASP A 61 35.89 24.97 20.37
N GLU A 62 37.07 24.39 20.15
CA GLU A 62 38.15 24.99 19.34
C GLU A 62 37.71 25.16 17.88
N GLU A 63 37.10 24.14 17.30
CA GLU A 63 36.59 24.18 15.94
C GLU A 63 35.44 25.17 15.79
N ALA A 64 34.54 25.24 16.77
CA ALA A 64 33.46 26.23 16.76
C ALA A 64 34.01 27.66 16.77
N GLU A 65 35.01 27.94 17.61
CA GLU A 65 35.70 29.23 17.60
C GLU A 65 36.41 29.51 16.28
N PHE A 66 37.08 28.50 15.71
CA PHE A 66 37.70 28.60 14.40
C PHE A 66 36.69 28.99 13.32
N VAL A 67 35.55 28.30 13.24
CA VAL A 67 34.51 28.59 12.25
C VAL A 67 33.97 30.02 12.41
N ILE A 68 33.63 30.41 13.64
CA ILE A 68 33.09 31.74 13.98
C ILE A 68 34.04 32.86 13.55
N LYS A 69 35.35 32.70 13.80
CA LYS A 69 36.36 33.74 13.56
C LYS A 69 36.75 33.85 12.08
N ASN A 70 36.76 32.73 11.34
CA ASN A 70 37.44 32.67 10.04
C ASN A 70 36.51 32.67 8.81
N PHE A 71 35.29 32.13 8.91
CA PHE A 71 34.39 32.06 7.75
C PHE A 71 33.66 33.38 7.46
N GLY A 72 33.47 34.23 8.47
CA GLY A 72 32.83 35.54 8.32
C GLY A 72 31.32 35.52 8.09
N GLY A 73 30.69 34.34 8.22
CA GLY A 73 29.24 34.12 8.15
C GLY A 73 28.86 32.88 7.33
N ILE A 74 27.57 32.55 7.34
CA ILE A 74 27.02 31.49 6.48
C ILE A 74 27.18 31.85 5.00
N ARG A 75 27.41 30.84 4.16
CA ARG A 75 27.51 30.94 2.69
C ARG A 75 28.51 32.01 2.23
N LYS A 76 29.63 32.13 2.94
CA LYS A 76 30.80 32.92 2.56
C LYS A 76 32.00 31.99 2.35
N PRO A 77 32.26 31.54 1.11
CA PRO A 77 33.33 30.62 0.83
C PRO A 77 34.69 31.17 1.23
N LYS A 78 35.57 30.28 1.72
CA LYS A 78 36.95 30.59 2.06
C LYS A 78 37.91 29.55 1.50
N THR A 79 38.95 30.02 0.86
CA THR A 79 39.98 29.15 0.28
C THR A 79 40.97 28.74 1.37
N PHE A 80 41.74 27.69 1.16
CA PHE A 80 42.72 27.22 2.16
C PHE A 80 43.70 28.34 2.55
N ALA A 81 44.20 29.09 1.56
CA ALA A 81 45.11 30.21 1.78
C ALA A 81 44.49 31.32 2.64
N GLN A 82 43.21 31.62 2.42
CA GLN A 82 42.48 32.61 3.21
C GLN A 82 42.28 32.15 4.66
N LEU A 83 41.89 30.88 4.86
CA LEU A 83 41.70 30.31 6.20
C LEU A 83 43.02 30.21 6.96
N LYS A 84 44.11 29.85 6.28
CA LYS A 84 45.47 29.87 6.85
C LYS A 84 45.86 31.27 7.29
N ALA A 85 45.65 32.27 6.42
CA ALA A 85 45.98 33.66 6.71
C ALA A 85 45.16 34.23 7.89
N SER A 86 43.86 33.90 7.97
CA SER A 86 42.99 34.43 9.02
C SER A 86 43.15 33.70 10.36
N SER A 87 43.46 32.41 10.34
CA SER A 87 43.57 31.59 11.56
C SER A 87 44.96 31.57 12.17
N GLY A 88 46.01 31.76 11.35
CA GLY A 88 47.41 31.63 11.77
C GLY A 88 47.82 30.20 12.14
N LEU A 89 47.02 29.19 11.78
CA LEU A 89 47.29 27.79 12.09
C LEU A 89 48.33 27.18 11.13
N PRO A 90 49.19 26.25 11.60
CA PRO A 90 50.01 25.40 10.73
C PRO A 90 49.14 24.55 9.80
N ASP A 91 49.69 24.16 8.65
CA ASP A 91 48.97 23.44 7.59
C ASP A 91 48.35 22.13 8.09
N ASP A 92 49.10 21.32 8.84
CA ASP A 92 48.61 20.02 9.36
C ASP A 92 47.41 20.20 10.29
N LYS A 93 47.44 21.23 11.15
CA LYS A 93 46.35 21.52 12.10
C LYS A 93 45.12 22.08 11.38
N LEU A 94 45.33 22.95 10.39
CA LEU A 94 44.24 23.49 9.58
C LEU A 94 43.57 22.38 8.76
N ASN A 95 44.35 21.50 8.13
CA ASN A 95 43.83 20.34 7.41
C ASN A 95 43.03 19.43 8.33
N ALA A 96 43.57 19.06 9.50
CA ALA A 96 42.87 18.20 10.45
C ALA A 96 41.52 18.78 10.90
N ILE A 97 41.47 20.10 11.17
CA ILE A 97 40.20 20.78 11.48
C ILE A 97 39.25 20.67 10.29
N LEU A 98 39.67 21.09 9.09
CA LEU A 98 38.82 21.13 7.90
C LEU A 98 38.29 19.74 7.50
N GLU A 99 39.12 18.71 7.62
CA GLU A 99 38.73 17.32 7.40
C GLU A 99 37.64 16.89 8.38
N HIS A 100 37.81 17.15 9.68
CA HIS A 100 36.84 16.76 10.69
C HIS A 100 35.50 17.52 10.52
N ILE A 101 35.52 18.84 10.35
CA ILE A 101 34.27 19.62 10.20
C ILE A 101 33.58 19.36 8.85
N SER A 102 34.29 18.88 7.82
CA SER A 102 33.68 18.34 6.59
C SER A 102 33.14 16.92 6.79
N TYR A 103 33.83 16.06 7.54
CA TYR A 103 33.37 14.72 7.89
C TYR A 103 32.05 14.75 8.69
N THR A 104 31.94 15.65 9.67
CA THR A 104 30.69 15.84 10.44
C THR A 104 29.59 16.51 9.64
N GLY A 105 29.93 17.12 8.51
CA GLY A 105 29.00 17.87 7.66
C GLY A 105 28.73 19.29 8.17
N LEU A 106 29.45 19.78 9.18
CA LEU A 106 29.34 21.16 9.65
C LEU A 106 29.66 22.17 8.54
N VAL A 107 30.65 21.87 7.70
CA VAL A 107 31.00 22.66 6.51
C VAL A 107 31.03 21.78 5.27
N GLU A 108 30.66 22.36 4.14
CA GLU A 108 30.83 21.76 2.82
C GLU A 108 32.03 22.39 2.10
N TRP A 109 32.44 21.82 0.97
CA TRP A 109 33.42 22.44 0.09
C TRP A 109 33.06 22.26 -1.38
N ASN A 110 33.59 23.14 -2.23
CA ASN A 110 33.44 23.11 -3.68
C ASN A 110 34.65 23.79 -4.37
N TYR A 111 34.64 23.85 -5.69
CA TYR A 111 35.64 24.49 -6.55
C TYR A 111 35.02 25.66 -7.35
N GLU A 112 33.88 26.19 -6.89
CA GLU A 112 33.10 27.22 -7.58
C GLU A 112 33.63 28.64 -7.34
N ASN A 113 34.88 28.88 -7.74
CA ASN A 113 35.47 30.21 -7.82
C ASN A 113 36.25 30.39 -9.12
N GLU A 114 36.58 31.63 -9.46
CA GLU A 114 37.25 31.97 -10.72
C GLU A 114 38.60 31.26 -10.91
N ALA A 115 39.31 30.97 -9.81
CA ALA A 115 40.58 30.26 -9.82
C ALA A 115 40.44 28.73 -9.84
N HIS A 116 39.21 28.22 -9.73
CA HIS A 116 38.88 26.82 -9.57
C HIS A 116 39.68 26.12 -8.44
N GLU A 117 39.88 26.84 -7.32
CA GLU A 117 40.56 26.32 -6.14
C GLU A 117 39.56 25.80 -5.10
N LYS A 118 39.95 24.81 -4.30
CA LYS A 118 39.07 24.27 -3.24
C LYS A 118 38.76 25.36 -2.21
N GLN A 119 37.48 25.54 -1.92
CA GLN A 119 36.98 26.47 -0.91
C GLN A 119 35.95 25.80 -0.01
N TRP A 120 35.97 26.15 1.27
CA TRP A 120 35.04 25.67 2.28
C TRP A 120 33.96 26.70 2.54
N VAL A 121 32.75 26.21 2.78
CA VAL A 121 31.56 27.01 3.00
C VAL A 121 30.90 26.53 4.29
N LEU A 122 30.57 27.46 5.18
CA LEU A 122 29.66 27.22 6.28
C LEU A 122 28.23 27.29 5.74
N PRO A 123 27.51 26.17 5.53
CA PRO A 123 26.15 26.22 5.03
C PRO A 123 25.18 26.71 6.13
N MET A 124 23.93 26.92 5.75
CA MET A 124 22.84 26.96 6.73
C MET A 124 22.58 25.56 7.31
N PHE A 125 21.66 25.42 8.27
CA PHE A 125 21.35 24.07 8.76
C PHE A 125 20.68 23.20 7.70
N VAL A 126 19.73 23.75 6.94
CA VAL A 126 18.98 23.00 5.92
C VAL A 126 18.71 23.87 4.69
N PRO A 127 19.11 23.42 3.48
CA PRO A 127 20.04 22.31 3.26
C PRO A 127 21.44 22.68 3.79
N GLY A 128 22.17 21.69 4.28
CA GLY A 128 23.47 21.93 4.90
C GLY A 128 23.74 21.02 6.09
N SER A 129 24.22 21.59 7.19
CA SER A 129 24.80 20.80 8.30
C SER A 129 23.84 19.82 8.96
N GLY A 130 22.53 20.09 8.97
CA GLY A 130 21.51 19.12 9.39
C GLY A 130 21.38 17.96 8.40
N GLU A 131 21.41 18.23 7.11
CA GLU A 131 21.32 17.20 6.08
C GLU A 131 22.60 16.39 5.93
N PHE A 132 23.76 17.04 5.83
CA PHE A 132 25.04 16.39 5.57
C PHE A 132 25.52 15.53 6.73
N SER A 133 25.25 15.94 7.98
CA SER A 133 25.50 15.07 9.13
C SER A 133 24.68 13.79 9.04
N ASN A 134 23.46 13.86 8.48
CA ASN A 134 22.58 12.71 8.33
C ASN A 134 22.97 11.78 7.17
N MET A 135 23.80 12.23 6.24
CA MET A 135 24.32 11.40 5.15
C MET A 135 25.55 10.58 5.59
N ASN A 136 26.18 10.92 6.72
CA ASN A 136 27.25 10.12 7.30
C ASN A 136 26.65 9.03 8.19
N LYS A 137 26.78 7.77 7.78
CA LYS A 137 26.16 6.62 8.47
C LYS A 137 26.77 6.42 9.86
N ASP A 138 28.11 6.42 9.95
CA ASP A 138 28.83 6.20 11.20
C ASP A 138 28.47 7.28 12.23
N LEU A 139 28.40 8.54 11.79
CA LEU A 139 28.05 9.67 12.64
C LEU A 139 26.61 9.56 13.18
N ILE A 140 25.65 9.16 12.34
CA ILE A 140 24.26 8.96 12.80
C ILE A 140 24.15 7.80 13.78
N GLU A 141 24.90 6.72 13.57
CA GLU A 141 24.88 5.57 14.48
C GLU A 141 25.46 5.94 15.85
N GLU A 142 26.49 6.79 15.89
CA GLU A 142 27.06 7.31 17.13
C GLU A 142 26.19 8.39 17.81
N HIS A 143 25.54 9.23 17.01
CA HIS A 143 24.78 10.40 17.45
C HIS A 143 23.37 10.42 16.84
N PRO A 144 22.47 9.51 17.26
CA PRO A 144 21.14 9.39 16.68
C PRO A 144 20.27 10.64 16.87
N GLU A 145 20.60 11.52 17.84
CA GLU A 145 19.91 12.80 18.01
C GLU A 145 20.00 13.69 16.75
N LEU A 146 21.04 13.52 15.92
CA LEU A 146 21.19 14.26 14.66
C LEU A 146 20.07 13.96 13.66
N GLY A 147 19.42 12.80 13.77
CA GLY A 147 18.21 12.50 13.01
C GLY A 147 17.10 13.51 13.28
N MET A 148 16.76 13.69 14.55
CA MET A 148 15.72 14.67 14.93
C MET A 148 16.19 16.11 14.75
N PHE A 149 17.50 16.38 14.77
CA PHE A 149 18.03 17.69 14.43
C PHE A 149 17.64 18.11 13.01
N PHE A 150 17.78 17.19 12.04
CA PHE A 150 17.40 17.46 10.67
C PHE A 150 15.90 17.72 10.54
N GLU A 151 15.05 16.92 11.21
CA GLU A 151 13.61 17.21 11.32
C GLU A 151 13.38 18.63 11.83
N HIS A 152 13.98 18.99 12.97
CA HIS A 152 13.67 20.25 13.64
C HIS A 152 14.09 21.44 12.79
N MET A 153 15.25 21.35 12.15
CA MET A 153 15.76 22.42 11.29
C MET A 153 15.01 22.52 9.96
N THR A 154 14.29 21.48 9.54
CA THR A 154 13.36 21.58 8.39
C THR A 154 12.01 22.22 8.75
N ARG A 155 11.60 22.19 10.04
CA ARG A 155 10.29 22.69 10.51
C ARG A 155 10.38 24.03 11.23
N LEU A 156 11.12 24.10 12.34
CA LEU A 156 11.08 25.22 13.29
C LEU A 156 11.39 26.58 12.65
N PRO A 157 12.34 26.71 11.69
CA PRO A 157 12.56 27.98 10.99
C PRO A 157 11.38 28.43 10.12
N LEU A 158 10.49 27.52 9.73
CA LEU A 158 9.45 27.73 8.73
C LEU A 158 8.04 27.96 9.31
N GLU A 159 7.78 27.58 10.57
CA GLU A 159 6.47 27.68 11.25
C GLU A 159 5.79 29.06 11.10
N GLY A 160 6.57 30.15 11.06
CA GLY A 160 6.07 31.52 10.92
C GLY A 160 6.21 32.13 9.52
N LEU A 161 6.73 31.39 8.54
CA LEU A 161 7.17 31.92 7.24
C LEU A 161 6.43 31.30 6.05
N THR A 162 6.05 30.02 6.15
CA THR A 162 5.47 29.20 5.08
C THR A 162 4.28 29.82 4.35
N HIS A 163 3.38 30.48 5.08
CA HIS A 163 2.19 31.12 4.53
C HIS A 163 2.49 32.38 3.69
N MET A 164 3.69 32.93 3.79
CA MET A 164 4.18 34.11 3.05
C MET A 164 5.06 33.73 1.85
N VAL A 165 5.30 32.44 1.62
CA VAL A 165 6.19 32.00 0.55
C VAL A 165 5.51 32.16 -0.82
N PRO A 166 6.08 32.95 -1.74
CA PRO A 166 5.52 33.12 -3.07
C PRO A 166 5.68 31.83 -3.90
N PRO A 167 4.96 31.72 -5.03
CA PRO A 167 5.27 30.71 -6.04
C PRO A 167 6.76 30.67 -6.40
N GLY A 168 7.31 29.46 -6.59
CA GLY A 168 8.75 29.23 -6.81
C GLY A 168 9.58 29.09 -5.52
N GLY A 169 8.96 29.25 -4.35
CA GLY A 169 9.59 29.02 -3.05
C GLY A 169 10.49 30.15 -2.55
N ALA A 170 10.94 31.06 -3.44
CA ALA A 170 11.83 32.19 -3.12
C ALA A 170 13.12 31.78 -2.37
N GLY A 171 13.76 30.69 -2.80
CA GLY A 171 14.98 30.18 -2.16
C GLY A 171 14.71 29.55 -0.79
N ILE A 172 13.48 29.07 -0.59
CA ILE A 172 13.03 28.25 0.53
C ILE A 172 12.37 27.00 -0.06
N GLY A 173 12.71 25.84 0.51
CA GLY A 173 12.15 24.55 0.11
C GLY A 173 12.93 23.90 -1.03
N MET A 174 12.20 23.22 -1.90
CA MET A 174 12.72 22.47 -3.05
C MET A 174 11.85 22.76 -4.26
N HIS A 175 12.34 22.47 -5.46
CA HIS A 175 11.55 22.56 -6.69
C HIS A 175 11.28 21.15 -7.22
N VAL A 176 10.01 20.81 -7.40
CA VAL A 176 9.63 19.54 -8.03
C VAL A 176 9.93 19.59 -9.50
N ILE A 177 10.61 18.57 -10.00
CA ILE A 177 10.76 18.33 -11.44
C ILE A 177 9.66 17.36 -11.86
N PRO A 178 8.79 17.73 -12.82
CA PRO A 178 7.80 16.83 -13.38
C PRO A 178 8.44 15.62 -14.06
N VAL A 179 7.68 14.53 -14.21
CA VAL A 179 8.06 13.43 -15.11
C VAL A 179 8.31 13.99 -16.51
N GLU A 180 9.56 13.89 -16.97
CA GLU A 180 10.06 14.61 -18.13
C GLU A 180 9.30 14.30 -19.41
N LYS A 181 9.02 13.00 -19.65
CA LYS A 181 8.26 12.52 -20.81
C LYS A 181 6.91 13.22 -21.01
N GLU A 182 6.26 13.63 -19.92
CA GLU A 182 4.97 14.32 -19.99
C GLU A 182 5.13 15.79 -20.39
N VAL A 183 6.20 16.45 -19.95
CA VAL A 183 6.41 17.89 -20.16
C VAL A 183 7.21 18.22 -21.41
N GLU A 184 7.95 17.26 -21.98
CA GLU A 184 8.61 17.38 -23.29
C GLU A 184 7.64 17.75 -24.41
N MET A 185 6.38 17.29 -24.32
CA MET A 185 5.34 17.62 -25.32
C MET A 185 4.72 19.00 -25.12
N CYS A 186 5.06 19.70 -24.03
CA CYS A 186 4.59 21.06 -23.77
C CYS A 186 5.51 22.08 -24.46
N ASN A 187 4.97 22.79 -25.46
CA ASN A 187 5.70 23.84 -26.21
C ASN A 187 6.23 24.99 -25.33
N GLU A 188 5.65 25.19 -24.15
CA GLU A 188 6.04 26.24 -23.20
C GLU A 188 6.96 25.72 -22.08
N SER A 189 7.36 24.45 -22.13
CA SER A 189 8.32 23.89 -21.17
C SER A 189 9.68 24.60 -21.27
N ILE A 190 10.37 24.71 -20.14
CA ILE A 190 11.68 25.37 -20.06
C ILE A 190 12.74 24.45 -19.49
N SER A 191 14.01 24.66 -19.84
CA SER A 191 15.11 23.73 -19.56
C SER A 191 15.22 23.32 -18.08
N ILE A 192 15.00 24.23 -17.13
CA ILE A 192 15.13 23.93 -15.69
C ILE A 192 14.11 22.91 -15.16
N GLU A 193 13.05 22.63 -15.92
CA GLU A 193 11.97 21.68 -15.61
C GLU A 193 12.26 20.26 -16.15
N HIS A 194 13.45 20.04 -16.73
CA HIS A 194 13.87 18.76 -17.32
C HIS A 194 15.06 18.19 -16.54
N ILE A 195 15.02 16.89 -16.21
CA ILE A 195 16.16 16.18 -15.58
C ILE A 195 17.34 16.13 -16.56
N SER A 196 17.08 15.89 -17.84
CA SER A 196 18.11 15.86 -18.90
C SER A 196 18.97 17.12 -18.91
N HIS A 197 18.36 18.31 -18.80
CA HIS A 197 19.07 19.58 -18.72
C HIS A 197 20.09 19.61 -17.58
N TRP A 198 19.69 19.15 -16.40
CA TRP A 198 20.55 19.15 -15.23
C TRP A 198 21.67 18.12 -15.36
N LEU A 199 21.39 16.94 -15.90
CA LEU A 199 22.44 15.96 -16.18
C LEU A 199 23.45 16.52 -17.19
N GLU A 200 23.00 17.03 -18.34
CA GLU A 200 23.87 17.63 -19.37
C GLU A 200 24.73 18.78 -18.84
N LYS A 201 24.18 19.60 -17.94
CA LYS A 201 24.91 20.70 -17.33
C LYS A 201 26.09 20.24 -16.46
N TYR A 202 25.96 19.09 -15.81
CA TYR A 202 26.97 18.52 -14.91
C TYR A 202 27.61 17.26 -15.52
N GLU A 203 27.67 17.18 -16.85
CA GLU A 203 28.11 16.00 -17.60
C GLU A 203 29.43 15.44 -17.05
N GLY A 204 29.41 14.15 -16.69
CA GLY A 204 30.57 13.43 -16.15
C GLY A 204 30.84 13.60 -14.66
N LYS A 205 30.00 14.33 -13.91
CA LYS A 205 30.15 14.57 -12.47
C LYS A 205 28.87 14.24 -11.70
N TYR A 206 28.66 12.95 -11.45
CA TYR A 206 27.50 12.43 -10.73
C TYR A 206 27.89 11.42 -9.65
N ALA A 207 27.17 11.42 -8.54
CA ALA A 207 27.26 10.37 -7.53
C ALA A 207 25.87 9.96 -7.04
N ALA A 208 25.62 8.66 -6.97
CA ALA A 208 24.52 8.12 -6.18
C ALA A 208 24.82 8.39 -4.70
N SER A 209 23.81 8.82 -3.98
CA SER A 209 23.90 9.33 -2.61
C SER A 209 22.73 8.82 -1.79
N PRO A 210 22.92 8.56 -0.48
CA PRO A 210 21.83 8.16 0.37
C PRO A 210 20.80 9.29 0.55
N CYS A 211 19.55 8.90 0.76
CA CYS A 211 18.47 9.78 1.16
C CYS A 211 18.58 10.09 2.65
N SER A 212 19.10 11.29 2.95
CA SER A 212 19.21 11.85 4.31
C SER A 212 17.90 11.77 5.11
N CYS A 213 16.76 12.03 4.45
CA CYS A 213 15.43 11.97 5.08
C CYS A 213 15.05 10.54 5.53
N ARG A 214 15.31 9.52 4.69
CA ARG A 214 15.04 8.11 5.03
C ARG A 214 15.91 7.66 6.20
N ARG A 215 17.20 8.00 6.17
CA ARG A 215 18.14 7.62 7.24
C ARG A 215 17.80 8.31 8.56
N SER A 216 17.51 9.61 8.51
CA SER A 216 17.08 10.42 9.65
C SER A 216 15.90 9.78 10.41
N ARG A 217 14.83 9.41 9.68
CA ARG A 217 13.60 8.84 10.27
C ARG A 217 13.82 7.52 11.01
N LYS A 218 14.81 6.71 10.61
CA LYS A 218 15.14 5.45 11.28
C LYS A 218 15.70 5.66 12.69
N THR A 219 16.27 6.83 12.99
CA THR A 219 16.87 7.10 14.31
C THR A 219 15.85 7.21 15.45
N TYR A 220 14.57 7.38 15.13
CA TYR A 220 13.46 7.47 16.09
C TYR A 220 12.24 6.64 15.66
N GLY A 221 12.48 5.50 14.98
CA GLY A 221 11.46 4.47 14.75
C GLY A 221 10.39 4.78 13.71
N GLU A 222 10.61 5.79 12.85
CA GLU A 222 9.64 6.23 11.84
C GLU A 222 10.08 5.94 10.40
N GLY A 223 10.94 4.94 10.18
CA GLY A 223 11.32 4.49 8.84
C GLY A 223 10.12 4.01 8.01
N CYS A 224 10.24 4.04 6.69
CA CYS A 224 9.18 3.64 5.76
C CYS A 224 9.46 2.33 5.01
N ALA A 225 10.42 1.52 5.48
CA ALA A 225 10.86 0.26 4.88
C ALA A 225 11.58 0.34 3.52
N ASP A 226 11.61 1.52 2.88
CA ASP A 226 12.52 1.79 1.77
C ASP A 226 13.98 1.76 2.27
N VAL A 227 14.88 1.19 1.46
CA VAL A 227 16.32 1.34 1.68
C VAL A 227 16.73 2.79 1.41
N GLU A 228 17.63 3.35 2.21
CA GLU A 228 18.04 4.75 2.18
C GLU A 228 19.11 5.03 1.12
N ASP A 229 19.91 4.03 0.74
CA ASP A 229 21.09 4.20 -0.09
C ASP A 229 20.75 4.46 -1.57
N ASP A 230 21.63 5.21 -2.24
CA ASP A 230 21.67 5.50 -3.68
C ASP A 230 20.44 6.19 -4.33
N TRP A 231 19.40 6.54 -3.57
CA TRP A 231 18.22 7.17 -4.15
C TRP A 231 18.42 8.59 -4.65
N CYS A 232 19.33 9.38 -4.07
CA CYS A 232 19.53 10.77 -4.50
C CYS A 232 20.76 10.87 -5.38
N ILE A 233 20.76 11.76 -6.36
CA ILE A 233 21.88 11.97 -7.27
C ILE A 233 22.53 13.31 -6.96
N ALA A 234 23.73 13.29 -6.40
CA ALA A 234 24.58 14.47 -6.25
C ALA A 234 25.22 14.81 -7.60
N VAL A 235 25.33 16.10 -7.91
CA VAL A 235 25.86 16.59 -9.20
C VAL A 235 26.96 17.64 -9.01
N GLY A 236 27.89 17.72 -9.96
CA GLY A 236 29.01 18.66 -9.90
C GLY A 236 29.91 18.43 -8.68
N ASP A 237 30.37 19.50 -8.04
CA ASP A 237 31.26 19.42 -6.87
C ASP A 237 30.64 18.70 -5.68
N MET A 238 29.29 18.66 -5.58
CA MET A 238 28.61 17.91 -4.54
C MET A 238 28.82 16.41 -4.71
N ALA A 239 28.96 15.90 -5.94
CA ALA A 239 29.29 14.50 -6.20
C ALA A 239 30.64 14.12 -5.57
N ASP A 240 31.65 14.99 -5.73
CA ASP A 240 32.96 14.79 -5.12
C ASP A 240 32.87 14.92 -3.58
N TYR A 241 32.16 15.93 -3.06
CA TYR A 241 31.98 16.12 -1.62
C TYR A 241 31.37 14.89 -0.94
N VAL A 242 30.30 14.30 -1.49
CA VAL A 242 29.61 13.18 -0.85
C VAL A 242 30.45 11.90 -0.86
N VAL A 243 31.29 11.70 -1.89
CA VAL A 243 32.19 10.55 -2.00
C VAL A 243 33.40 10.73 -1.10
N GLU A 244 34.05 11.90 -1.14
CA GLU A 244 35.33 12.14 -0.46
C GLU A 244 35.19 12.40 1.05
N THR A 245 34.00 12.75 1.55
CA THR A 245 33.78 13.11 2.97
C THR A 245 32.95 12.09 3.77
N ASN A 246 32.91 10.84 3.31
CA ASN A 246 32.18 9.73 3.95
C ASN A 246 30.67 9.99 4.13
N LYS A 247 30.01 10.54 3.10
CA LYS A 247 28.55 10.77 3.11
C LYS A 247 27.79 9.64 2.42
N GLY A 248 28.44 8.48 2.25
CA GLY A 248 27.86 7.30 1.60
C GLY A 248 27.67 7.43 0.09
N GLY A 249 28.33 8.39 -0.57
CA GLY A 249 28.22 8.57 -2.01
C GLY A 249 29.09 7.59 -2.81
N ARG A 250 28.65 7.26 -4.03
CA ARG A 250 29.44 6.53 -5.03
C ARG A 250 29.28 7.17 -6.41
N TYR A 251 30.38 7.35 -7.14
CA TYR A 251 30.33 7.81 -8.52
C TYR A 251 29.53 6.88 -9.43
N ILE A 252 28.74 7.46 -10.32
CA ILE A 252 27.86 6.75 -11.26
C ILE A 252 27.92 7.36 -12.66
N THR A 253 27.43 6.65 -13.66
CA THR A 253 27.25 7.19 -15.02
C THR A 253 25.89 7.88 -15.17
N LYS A 254 25.72 8.61 -16.29
CA LYS A 254 24.44 9.22 -16.66
C LYS A 254 23.34 8.17 -16.82
N GLU A 255 23.66 7.04 -17.43
CA GLU A 255 22.74 5.92 -17.66
C GLU A 255 22.26 5.31 -16.33
N GLU A 256 23.17 5.12 -15.38
CA GLU A 256 22.83 4.63 -14.05
C GLU A 256 21.94 5.63 -13.30
N ALA A 257 22.21 6.94 -13.40
CA ALA A 257 21.34 7.98 -12.83
C ALA A 257 19.91 7.92 -13.40
N LEU A 258 19.77 7.78 -14.73
CA LEU A 258 18.48 7.63 -15.41
C LEU A 258 17.73 6.36 -14.98
N GLU A 259 18.46 5.25 -14.77
CA GLU A 259 17.87 4.02 -14.24
C GLU A 259 17.34 4.22 -12.81
N ILE A 260 18.08 4.93 -11.95
CA ILE A 260 17.64 5.28 -10.60
C ILE A 260 16.38 6.14 -10.62
N PHE A 261 16.30 7.17 -11.48
CA PHE A 261 15.10 8.01 -11.61
C PHE A 261 13.89 7.21 -12.07
N LYS A 262 14.06 6.33 -13.07
CA LYS A 262 13.00 5.45 -13.53
C LYS A 262 12.52 4.52 -12.41
N LYS A 263 13.44 3.92 -11.64
CA LYS A 263 13.09 3.10 -10.47
C LYS A 263 12.35 3.92 -9.41
N GLY A 264 12.73 5.18 -9.23
CA GLY A 264 12.05 6.13 -8.36
C GLY A 264 10.59 6.34 -8.79
N GLU A 265 10.35 6.62 -10.08
CA GLU A 265 9.00 6.78 -10.64
C GLU A 265 8.16 5.50 -10.51
N GLU A 266 8.77 4.34 -10.75
CA GLU A 266 8.14 3.02 -10.57
C GLU A 266 7.73 2.74 -9.11
N ASN A 267 8.46 3.29 -8.14
CA ASN A 267 8.10 3.28 -6.72
C ASN A 267 7.19 4.46 -6.31
N GLY A 268 6.91 5.40 -7.21
CA GLY A 268 6.08 6.58 -6.92
C GLY A 268 6.80 7.69 -6.16
N PHE A 269 8.13 7.81 -6.33
CA PHE A 269 8.94 8.86 -5.73
C PHE A 269 8.96 10.11 -6.59
N VAL A 270 8.95 11.26 -5.93
CA VAL A 270 8.92 12.57 -6.57
C VAL A 270 10.33 13.08 -6.79
N HIS A 271 10.65 13.47 -8.02
CA HIS A 271 11.91 14.13 -8.34
C HIS A 271 11.90 15.58 -7.84
N GLN A 272 12.93 15.95 -7.09
CA GLN A 272 13.08 17.31 -6.56
C GLN A 272 14.52 17.79 -6.70
N ILE A 273 14.68 19.08 -7.00
CA ILE A 273 15.96 19.78 -7.00
C ILE A 273 15.95 20.93 -6.00
N THR A 274 17.15 21.39 -5.68
CA THR A 274 17.39 22.45 -4.72
C THR A 274 17.11 23.81 -5.38
N ASN A 275 16.29 24.67 -4.76
CA ASN A 275 15.98 25.98 -5.32
C ASN A 275 16.78 27.13 -4.68
N ILE A 276 17.70 26.82 -3.76
CA ILE A 276 18.34 27.80 -2.87
C ILE A 276 19.55 28.52 -3.50
N ASP A 277 20.12 27.99 -4.57
CA ASP A 277 21.27 28.57 -5.28
C ASP A 277 20.84 29.37 -6.53
N GLY A 278 19.53 29.47 -6.78
CA GLY A 278 18.93 30.12 -7.95
C GLY A 278 18.86 29.22 -9.18
N GLU A 279 18.33 29.76 -10.28
CA GLU A 279 17.96 29.00 -11.50
C GLU A 279 19.15 28.36 -12.23
N ASN A 280 20.38 28.77 -11.90
CA ASN A 280 21.59 28.33 -12.59
C ASN A 280 22.43 27.34 -11.80
N LYS A 281 21.96 26.81 -10.67
CA LYS A 281 22.72 25.84 -9.89
C LYS A 281 21.82 24.95 -9.05
N ILE A 282 22.13 23.66 -9.05
CA ILE A 282 21.63 22.68 -8.08
C ILE A 282 22.82 21.89 -7.52
N PHE A 283 22.63 21.23 -6.38
CA PHE A 283 23.64 20.32 -5.85
C PHE A 283 23.20 18.84 -5.87
N ALA A 284 21.89 18.59 -5.97
CA ALA A 284 21.35 17.24 -6.04
C ALA A 284 19.97 17.17 -6.71
N ILE A 285 19.64 15.98 -7.21
CA ILE A 285 18.31 15.57 -7.67
C ILE A 285 17.85 14.42 -6.76
N CYS A 286 16.79 14.63 -6.00
CA CYS A 286 16.30 13.71 -4.97
C CYS A 286 15.09 12.89 -5.45
N ASN A 287 15.05 11.59 -5.12
CA ASN A 287 13.89 10.71 -5.32
C ASN A 287 13.08 10.57 -4.01
N CYS A 288 12.10 11.46 -3.83
CA CYS A 288 11.44 11.69 -2.55
C CYS A 288 10.15 10.89 -2.35
N ASN A 289 10.10 10.11 -1.26
CA ASN A 289 8.86 9.48 -0.77
C ASN A 289 8.16 10.42 0.22
N VAL A 290 6.86 10.67 0.02
CA VAL A 290 6.04 11.57 0.85
C VAL A 290 6.04 11.20 2.34
N ASN A 291 6.16 9.91 2.66
CA ASN A 291 6.09 9.43 4.04
C ASN A 291 7.30 9.87 4.89
N VAL A 292 8.42 10.21 4.26
CA VAL A 292 9.70 10.49 4.95
C VAL A 292 10.35 11.80 4.53
N CYS A 293 10.15 12.27 3.30
CA CYS A 293 10.80 13.46 2.77
C CYS A 293 10.41 14.72 3.56
N TYR A 294 11.39 15.43 4.11
CA TYR A 294 11.14 16.67 4.85
C TYR A 294 10.63 17.82 3.98
N ALA A 295 11.08 17.93 2.73
CA ALA A 295 10.59 18.98 1.83
C ALA A 295 9.09 18.82 1.51
N LEU A 296 8.69 17.62 1.06
CA LEU A 296 7.28 17.30 0.78
C LEU A 296 6.44 17.40 2.04
N ARG A 297 6.94 16.87 3.17
CA ARG A 297 6.31 17.02 4.49
C ARG A 297 6.00 18.48 4.77
N THR A 298 6.98 19.37 4.68
CA THR A 298 6.81 20.77 5.09
C THR A 298 5.74 21.41 4.22
N SER A 299 5.70 21.09 2.92
CA SER A 299 4.61 21.52 2.05
C SER A 299 3.23 21.02 2.50
N GLN A 300 3.12 19.75 2.92
CA GLN A 300 1.85 19.15 3.35
C GLN A 300 1.43 19.59 4.78
N LEU A 301 2.34 19.55 5.75
CA LEU A 301 2.10 19.95 7.15
C LEU A 301 1.56 21.38 7.23
N PHE A 302 2.18 22.32 6.51
CA PHE A 302 1.73 23.72 6.51
C PHE A 302 0.62 24.00 5.48
N ASN A 303 0.16 22.97 4.76
CA ASN A 303 -0.73 23.03 3.59
C ASN A 303 -0.36 24.17 2.63
N THR A 304 0.93 24.34 2.35
CA THR A 304 1.45 25.32 1.39
C THR A 304 2.18 24.61 0.25
N PRO A 305 1.56 24.50 -0.93
CA PRO A 305 2.18 23.80 -2.04
C PRO A 305 3.37 24.59 -2.64
N ASN A 306 3.43 25.91 -2.44
CA ASN A 306 4.46 26.77 -3.04
C ASN A 306 5.90 26.43 -2.62
N LEU A 307 6.09 25.64 -1.56
CA LEU A 307 7.39 25.17 -1.09
C LEU A 307 8.02 24.05 -1.92
N SER A 308 7.21 23.33 -2.71
CA SER A 308 7.64 22.13 -3.44
C SER A 308 6.91 21.96 -4.77
N ARG A 309 6.28 23.00 -5.31
CA ARG A 309 5.44 22.89 -6.51
C ARG A 309 6.23 23.26 -7.77
N SER A 310 5.97 22.52 -8.86
CA SER A 310 6.45 22.85 -10.21
C SER A 310 5.51 23.84 -10.92
N ALA A 311 5.83 24.25 -12.15
CA ALA A 311 4.92 25.08 -12.96
C ALA A 311 3.67 24.35 -13.46
N TYR A 312 3.57 23.04 -13.21
CA TYR A 312 2.57 22.19 -13.81
C TYR A 312 1.46 21.80 -12.84
N VAL A 313 0.27 21.59 -13.38
CA VAL A 313 -0.89 21.06 -12.69
C VAL A 313 -1.46 19.92 -13.51
N ALA A 314 -1.86 18.83 -12.83
CA ALA A 314 -2.51 17.71 -13.50
C ALA A 314 -3.98 18.04 -13.78
N HIS A 315 -4.45 17.73 -14.98
CA HIS A 315 -5.85 17.86 -15.41
C HIS A 315 -6.37 16.51 -15.86
N VAL A 316 -7.62 16.21 -15.51
CA VAL A 316 -8.26 14.94 -15.89
C VAL A 316 -9.28 15.19 -16.98
N ASP A 317 -9.13 14.50 -18.11
CA ASP A 317 -10.22 14.31 -19.06
C ASP A 317 -11.22 13.31 -18.47
N LYS A 318 -12.35 13.83 -17.99
CA LYS A 318 -13.41 13.03 -17.40
C LYS A 318 -13.95 11.99 -18.38
N GLN A 319 -13.98 12.25 -19.69
CA GLN A 319 -14.54 11.34 -20.69
C GLN A 319 -13.70 10.06 -20.79
N ASN A 320 -12.38 10.21 -20.86
CA ASN A 320 -11.41 9.11 -20.93
C ASN A 320 -11.22 8.41 -19.58
N CYS A 321 -11.42 9.13 -18.47
CA CYS A 321 -11.21 8.57 -17.14
C CYS A 321 -12.19 7.44 -16.81
N VAL A 322 -11.65 6.38 -16.20
CA VAL A 322 -12.37 5.16 -15.81
C VAL A 322 -12.25 4.85 -14.31
N ALA A 323 -11.82 5.80 -13.49
CA ALA A 323 -11.67 5.61 -12.03
C ALA A 323 -10.93 4.32 -11.62
N CYS A 324 -9.87 3.95 -12.33
CA CYS A 324 -9.06 2.79 -11.94
C CYS A 324 -8.36 3.02 -10.58
N GLY A 325 -8.08 4.28 -10.23
CA GLY A 325 -7.47 4.70 -8.96
C GLY A 325 -5.94 4.69 -8.95
N ARG A 326 -5.29 4.25 -10.03
CA ARG A 326 -3.82 4.13 -10.07
C ARG A 326 -3.09 5.47 -9.90
N CYS A 327 -3.68 6.56 -10.37
CA CYS A 327 -3.16 7.92 -10.16
C CYS A 327 -3.30 8.39 -8.69
N VAL A 328 -4.35 7.96 -8.00
CA VAL A 328 -4.60 8.26 -6.58
C VAL A 328 -3.60 7.52 -5.71
N GLU A 329 -3.36 6.24 -6.01
CA GLU A 329 -2.39 5.39 -5.31
C GLU A 329 -0.95 5.89 -5.38
N VAL A 330 -0.60 6.77 -6.33
CA VAL A 330 0.76 7.32 -6.47
C VAL A 330 0.84 8.80 -6.11
N CYS A 331 -0.29 9.47 -5.82
CA CYS A 331 -0.29 10.90 -5.57
C CYS A 331 0.46 11.22 -4.26
N PRO A 332 1.51 12.06 -4.29
CA PRO A 332 2.29 12.40 -3.10
C PRO A 332 1.67 13.56 -2.30
N ALA A 333 0.67 14.25 -2.84
CA ALA A 333 0.11 15.47 -2.23
C ALA A 333 -1.37 15.34 -1.84
N GLY A 334 -1.96 14.15 -2.01
CA GLY A 334 -3.40 13.95 -1.84
C GLY A 334 -4.26 14.80 -2.77
N ALA A 335 -3.68 15.23 -3.89
CA ALA A 335 -4.38 16.07 -4.86
C ALA A 335 -5.31 15.25 -5.75
N ALA A 336 -4.97 13.99 -6.02
CA ALA A 336 -5.80 13.08 -6.79
C ALA A 336 -6.69 12.26 -5.87
N THR A 337 -7.99 12.25 -6.13
CA THR A 337 -8.98 11.39 -5.45
C THR A 337 -9.92 10.76 -6.48
N LEU A 338 -10.64 9.71 -6.09
CA LEU A 338 -11.76 9.17 -6.86
C LEU A 338 -13.05 9.89 -6.48
N GLY A 339 -13.87 10.21 -7.47
CA GLY A 339 -15.17 10.85 -7.29
C GLY A 339 -16.23 10.30 -8.25
N GLN A 340 -17.45 10.78 -8.08
CA GLN A 340 -18.60 10.48 -8.94
C GLN A 340 -18.46 11.16 -10.31
N LYS A 341 -18.60 10.37 -11.38
CA LYS A 341 -18.60 10.86 -12.77
C LYS A 341 -20.01 11.13 -13.28
N LEU A 342 -21.01 10.37 -12.81
CA LEU A 342 -22.41 10.55 -13.22
C LEU A 342 -22.96 11.87 -12.67
N CYS A 343 -23.83 12.54 -13.44
CA CYS A 343 -24.53 13.73 -12.97
C CYS A 343 -25.40 13.41 -11.76
N LYS A 344 -25.67 14.42 -10.94
CA LYS A 344 -26.64 14.35 -9.85
C LYS A 344 -28.06 14.17 -10.39
N ARG A 345 -29.01 13.82 -9.53
CA ARG A 345 -30.41 13.55 -9.93
C ARG A 345 -31.07 14.75 -10.62
N ASP A 346 -30.66 15.97 -10.30
CA ASP A 346 -31.14 17.21 -10.92
C ASP A 346 -30.49 17.53 -12.28
N GLY A 347 -29.58 16.67 -12.76
CA GLY A 347 -28.84 16.82 -14.01
C GLY A 347 -27.55 17.65 -13.89
N SER A 348 -27.23 18.21 -12.73
CA SER A 348 -26.00 18.98 -12.50
C SER A 348 -24.76 18.09 -12.37
N GLU A 349 -23.59 18.63 -12.74
CA GLU A 349 -22.32 17.97 -12.45
C GLU A 349 -21.98 18.05 -10.95
N VAL A 350 -21.23 17.05 -10.46
CA VAL A 350 -20.69 17.11 -9.10
C VAL A 350 -19.59 18.17 -9.03
N GLU A 351 -19.75 19.13 -8.12
CA GLU A 351 -18.72 20.11 -7.79
C GLU A 351 -17.77 19.55 -6.74
N TYR A 352 -16.48 19.83 -6.92
CA TYR A 352 -15.41 19.36 -6.05
C TYR A 352 -14.70 20.57 -5.43
N PRO A 353 -14.78 20.76 -4.09
CA PRO A 353 -14.13 21.87 -3.44
C PRO A 353 -12.61 21.75 -3.54
N LYS A 354 -11.94 22.90 -3.66
CA LYS A 354 -10.47 22.99 -3.65
C LYS A 354 -9.99 23.33 -2.24
N GLN A 355 -8.82 22.81 -1.88
CA GLN A 355 -8.10 23.16 -0.66
C GLN A 355 -7.96 24.68 -0.55
N VAL A 356 -8.29 25.23 0.61
CA VAL A 356 -8.10 26.67 0.89
C VAL A 356 -6.61 26.97 0.98
N LEU A 357 -6.16 27.98 0.25
CA LEU A 357 -4.76 28.42 0.26
C LEU A 357 -4.50 29.54 1.30
N PRO A 358 -3.26 29.70 1.78
CA PRO A 358 -2.87 30.82 2.64
C PRO A 358 -3.14 32.21 2.04
N THR A 359 -3.32 32.31 0.73
CA THR A 359 -3.66 33.57 0.05
C THR A 359 -5.13 33.96 0.22
N GLU A 360 -6.00 33.05 0.62
CA GLU A 360 -7.46 33.26 0.69
C GLU A 360 -7.96 33.66 2.07
N LYS A 361 -7.20 33.35 3.13
CA LYS A 361 -7.55 33.67 4.52
C LYS A 361 -6.32 33.89 5.39
N LYS A 362 -6.53 34.42 6.60
CA LYS A 362 -5.45 34.50 7.60
C LYS A 362 -5.05 33.08 8.02
N TRP A 363 -3.77 32.75 7.83
CA TRP A 363 -3.23 31.44 8.13
C TRP A 363 -2.76 31.32 9.58
N THR A 364 -3.10 30.23 10.24
CA THR A 364 -2.85 29.96 11.66
C THR A 364 -2.38 28.51 11.90
N GLU A 365 -1.98 28.17 13.12
CA GLU A 365 -1.57 26.79 13.49
C GLU A 365 -2.73 25.79 13.32
N ASP A 366 -3.98 26.25 13.47
CA ASP A 366 -5.19 25.43 13.26
C ASP A 366 -5.39 25.01 11.79
N ASP A 367 -4.71 25.69 10.86
CA ASP A 367 -4.74 25.37 9.43
C ASP A 367 -3.66 24.36 9.03
N TRP A 368 -2.83 23.92 9.96
CA TRP A 368 -1.79 22.94 9.71
C TRP A 368 -2.37 21.53 9.75
N ASN A 369 -1.85 20.65 8.88
CA ASN A 369 -2.20 19.25 8.88
C ASN A 369 -1.13 18.43 9.62
N TRP A 370 -1.35 18.20 10.91
CA TRP A 370 -0.46 17.37 11.73
C TRP A 370 -0.48 15.88 11.34
N ASN A 371 -1.58 15.42 10.73
CA ASN A 371 -1.76 14.03 10.30
C ASN A 371 -1.41 13.81 8.82
N TYR A 372 -0.67 14.75 8.21
CA TYR A 372 -0.38 14.74 6.78
C TYR A 372 0.27 13.46 6.25
N ARG A 373 0.84 12.58 7.08
CA ARG A 373 1.38 11.30 6.62
C ARG A 373 0.30 10.25 6.42
N ASP A 374 -0.75 10.30 7.24
CA ASP A 374 -1.79 9.28 7.29
C ASP A 374 -3.04 9.70 6.51
N ASP A 375 -3.27 11.02 6.33
CA ASP A 375 -4.41 11.55 5.58
C ASP A 375 -4.05 12.19 4.22
N ASN A 376 -2.76 12.20 3.82
CA ASN A 376 -2.38 12.67 2.49
C ASN A 376 -2.90 11.78 1.36
N ARG A 377 -3.46 10.61 1.69
CA ARG A 377 -3.97 9.67 0.71
C ARG A 377 -5.29 9.11 1.19
N ILE A 378 -6.32 9.93 1.01
CA ILE A 378 -7.71 9.50 1.07
C ILE A 378 -8.15 9.17 -0.36
N GLU A 379 -8.49 7.91 -0.61
CA GLU A 379 -8.71 7.41 -1.98
C GLU A 379 -9.91 8.06 -2.65
N THR A 380 -10.95 8.37 -1.87
CA THR A 380 -12.26 8.73 -2.40
C THR A 380 -12.78 10.02 -1.77
N HIS A 381 -13.30 10.92 -2.61
CA HIS A 381 -14.03 12.11 -2.19
C HIS A 381 -15.37 11.73 -1.54
N GLU A 382 -15.97 12.62 -0.76
CA GLU A 382 -17.25 12.38 -0.05
C GLU A 382 -18.43 12.09 -0.98
N SER A 383 -18.35 12.49 -2.26
CA SER A 383 -19.34 12.13 -3.29
C SER A 383 -19.33 10.64 -3.67
N GLY A 384 -18.33 9.89 -3.20
CA GLY A 384 -18.16 8.47 -3.50
C GLY A 384 -17.66 8.20 -4.91
N THR A 385 -17.44 6.92 -5.21
CA THR A 385 -16.98 6.46 -6.51
C THR A 385 -17.68 5.16 -6.93
N ALA A 386 -17.15 4.49 -7.96
CA ALA A 386 -17.62 3.26 -8.54
C ALA A 386 -18.00 2.19 -7.47
N PRO A 387 -19.28 1.83 -7.33
CA PRO A 387 -19.72 0.86 -6.32
C PRO A 387 -19.07 -0.51 -6.45
N CYS A 388 -18.75 -0.92 -7.68
CA CYS A 388 -18.10 -2.21 -7.92
C CYS A 388 -16.69 -2.28 -7.32
N LYS A 389 -15.92 -1.17 -7.32
CA LYS A 389 -14.58 -1.10 -6.71
C LYS A 389 -14.68 -1.02 -5.19
N THR A 390 -15.64 -0.25 -4.67
CA THR A 390 -15.84 -0.08 -3.22
C THR A 390 -16.29 -1.38 -2.56
N ALA A 391 -17.19 -2.14 -3.22
CA ALA A 391 -17.70 -3.41 -2.71
C ALA A 391 -16.72 -4.59 -2.81
N CYS A 392 -15.70 -4.49 -3.68
CA CYS A 392 -14.67 -5.52 -3.77
C CYS A 392 -13.66 -5.38 -2.62
N PRO A 393 -13.43 -6.40 -1.79
CA PRO A 393 -12.47 -6.34 -0.68
C PRO A 393 -11.04 -6.00 -1.11
N ALA A 394 -10.66 -6.37 -2.34
CA ALA A 394 -9.35 -6.08 -2.91
C ALA A 394 -9.31 -4.74 -3.68
N HIS A 395 -10.44 -4.03 -3.81
CA HIS A 395 -10.55 -2.76 -4.54
C HIS A 395 -9.95 -2.77 -5.95
N ILE A 396 -10.15 -3.89 -6.68
CA ILE A 396 -9.68 -4.05 -8.06
C ILE A 396 -10.28 -2.96 -8.99
N ALA A 397 -9.53 -2.55 -10.00
CA ALA A 397 -9.89 -1.46 -10.90
C ALA A 397 -10.89 -1.89 -11.99
N ILE A 398 -12.14 -2.19 -11.59
CA ILE A 398 -13.16 -2.85 -12.45
C ILE A 398 -13.48 -2.05 -13.71
N GLN A 399 -13.87 -0.79 -13.57
CA GLN A 399 -14.13 0.07 -14.73
C GLN A 399 -12.91 0.15 -15.67
N GLY A 400 -11.70 0.11 -15.11
CA GLY A 400 -10.45 0.13 -15.87
C GLY A 400 -10.27 -1.12 -16.73
N TYR A 401 -10.32 -2.32 -16.13
CA TYR A 401 -10.10 -3.53 -16.91
C TYR A 401 -11.26 -3.83 -17.87
N LEU A 402 -12.50 -3.43 -17.54
CA LEU A 402 -13.63 -3.52 -18.48
C LEU A 402 -13.39 -2.63 -19.71
N LYS A 403 -12.88 -1.40 -19.52
CA LYS A 403 -12.55 -0.50 -20.63
C LYS A 403 -11.42 -1.06 -21.50
N LEU A 404 -10.37 -1.60 -20.89
CA LEU A 404 -9.26 -2.24 -21.63
C LEU A 404 -9.76 -3.46 -22.42
N ALA A 405 -10.63 -4.29 -21.81
CA ALA A 405 -11.25 -5.42 -22.49
C ALA A 405 -12.15 -5.00 -23.66
N ALA A 406 -12.94 -3.91 -23.51
CA ALA A 406 -13.72 -3.34 -24.62
C ALA A 406 -12.85 -2.94 -25.82
N GLN A 407 -11.60 -2.54 -25.56
CA GLN A 407 -10.60 -2.15 -26.56
C GLN A 407 -9.78 -3.33 -27.10
N GLY A 408 -10.02 -4.57 -26.64
CA GLY A 408 -9.20 -5.74 -26.99
C GLY A 408 -7.82 -5.78 -26.32
N ARG A 409 -7.53 -4.88 -25.37
CA ARG A 409 -6.26 -4.79 -24.63
C ARG A 409 -6.25 -5.76 -23.45
N TYR A 410 -6.41 -7.07 -23.71
CA TYR A 410 -6.60 -8.08 -22.65
C TYR A 410 -5.38 -8.29 -21.77
N ARG A 411 -4.16 -8.16 -22.30
CA ARG A 411 -2.93 -8.27 -21.49
C ARG A 411 -2.81 -7.13 -20.48
N ASP A 412 -3.09 -5.89 -20.92
CA ASP A 412 -3.07 -4.72 -20.05
C ASP A 412 -4.18 -4.81 -18.99
N ALA A 413 -5.35 -5.33 -19.38
CA ALA A 413 -6.45 -5.60 -18.46
C ALA A 413 -6.04 -6.61 -17.37
N LEU A 414 -5.34 -7.68 -17.74
CA LEU A 414 -4.83 -8.69 -16.81
C LEU A 414 -3.77 -8.09 -15.87
N GLU A 415 -2.83 -7.31 -16.39
CA GLU A 415 -1.85 -6.60 -15.58
C GLU A 415 -2.53 -5.69 -14.56
N LEU A 416 -3.54 -4.93 -14.96
CA LEU A 416 -4.28 -4.02 -14.10
C LEU A 416 -5.03 -4.76 -12.98
N ILE A 417 -5.60 -5.94 -13.27
CA ILE A 417 -6.25 -6.79 -12.25
C ILE A 417 -5.20 -7.28 -11.24
N LYS A 418 -4.04 -7.75 -11.72
CA LYS A 418 -2.98 -8.32 -10.87
C LYS A 418 -2.30 -7.34 -9.93
N LYS A 419 -2.49 -6.02 -10.10
CA LYS A 419 -2.06 -5.05 -9.09
C LYS A 419 -2.73 -5.29 -7.74
N ASN A 420 -3.99 -5.76 -7.74
CA ASN A 420 -4.78 -5.93 -6.51
C ASN A 420 -5.35 -7.35 -6.32
N ASN A 421 -5.27 -8.23 -7.32
CA ASN A 421 -5.69 -9.61 -7.20
C ASN A 421 -4.69 -10.54 -7.92
N PRO A 422 -3.86 -11.31 -7.19
CA PRO A 422 -2.89 -12.24 -7.78
C PRO A 422 -3.51 -13.55 -8.30
N LEU A 423 -4.78 -13.82 -7.99
CA LEU A 423 -5.51 -15.04 -8.38
C LEU A 423 -6.77 -14.70 -9.22
N PRO A 424 -6.65 -13.92 -10.32
CA PRO A 424 -7.80 -13.47 -11.10
C PRO A 424 -8.57 -14.60 -11.79
N ALA A 425 -7.91 -15.67 -12.25
CA ALA A 425 -8.54 -16.79 -12.92
C ALA A 425 -9.38 -17.59 -11.91
N ILE A 426 -8.81 -17.95 -10.77
CA ILE A 426 -9.55 -18.57 -9.66
C ILE A 426 -10.75 -17.69 -9.28
N CYS A 427 -10.53 -16.40 -9.04
CA CYS A 427 -11.62 -15.49 -8.71
C CYS A 427 -12.68 -15.38 -9.82
N GLY A 428 -12.35 -15.61 -11.10
CA GLY A 428 -13.32 -15.60 -12.20
C GLY A 428 -14.27 -16.80 -12.17
N HIS A 429 -13.94 -17.85 -11.41
CA HIS A 429 -14.78 -19.05 -11.27
C HIS A 429 -15.61 -19.04 -9.99
N ILE A 430 -15.05 -18.53 -8.88
CA ILE A 430 -15.62 -18.74 -7.53
C ILE A 430 -15.93 -17.45 -6.76
N CYS A 431 -15.77 -16.27 -7.37
CA CYS A 431 -16.06 -15.01 -6.68
C CYS A 431 -17.56 -14.92 -6.34
N ASN A 432 -17.85 -14.33 -5.19
CA ASN A 432 -19.22 -14.11 -4.74
C ASN A 432 -19.87 -12.85 -5.33
N ARG A 433 -19.20 -12.21 -6.30
CA ARG A 433 -19.72 -11.13 -7.15
C ARG A 433 -20.33 -9.93 -6.41
N ARG A 434 -19.81 -9.54 -5.22
CA ARG A 434 -20.24 -8.30 -4.51
C ARG A 434 -20.19 -7.05 -5.40
N CYS A 435 -19.26 -7.03 -6.36
CA CYS A 435 -19.14 -5.96 -7.33
C CYS A 435 -20.30 -5.89 -8.32
N GLU A 436 -20.93 -7.02 -8.66
CA GLU A 436 -22.15 -7.09 -9.47
C GLU A 436 -23.38 -6.73 -8.66
N ASP A 437 -23.47 -7.22 -7.41
CA ASP A 437 -24.55 -6.88 -6.47
C ASP A 437 -24.61 -5.36 -6.22
N ALA A 438 -23.44 -4.73 -6.05
CA ALA A 438 -23.34 -3.30 -5.86
C ALA A 438 -23.45 -2.50 -7.16
N CYS A 439 -23.46 -3.12 -8.34
CA CYS A 439 -23.40 -2.40 -9.62
C CYS A 439 -24.56 -1.41 -9.77
N THR A 440 -24.27 -0.13 -10.01
CA THR A 440 -25.28 0.91 -10.25
C THR A 440 -26.28 0.50 -11.33
N ARG A 441 -25.82 -0.19 -12.39
CA ARG A 441 -26.67 -0.64 -13.48
C ARG A 441 -27.74 -1.65 -13.03
N GLY A 442 -27.48 -2.42 -11.97
CA GLY A 442 -28.45 -3.34 -11.38
C GLY A 442 -29.70 -2.65 -10.79
N THR A 443 -29.64 -1.35 -10.50
CA THR A 443 -30.81 -0.56 -10.07
C THR A 443 -31.71 -0.10 -11.21
N ILE A 444 -31.24 -0.24 -12.46
CA ILE A 444 -31.96 0.16 -13.68
C ILE A 444 -32.50 -1.08 -14.40
N ASP A 445 -31.64 -2.07 -14.66
CA ASP A 445 -32.03 -3.33 -15.29
C ASP A 445 -31.28 -4.55 -14.68
N ARG A 446 -30.09 -4.89 -15.18
CA ARG A 446 -29.26 -6.00 -14.72
C ARG A 446 -27.81 -5.55 -14.66
N ALA A 447 -27.11 -5.97 -13.60
CA ALA A 447 -25.70 -5.70 -13.42
C ALA A 447 -24.85 -6.14 -14.64
N VAL A 448 -23.68 -5.53 -14.80
CA VAL A 448 -22.65 -5.99 -15.73
C VAL A 448 -22.12 -7.34 -15.24
N ALA A 449 -21.93 -8.32 -16.13
CA ALA A 449 -21.29 -9.61 -15.85
C ALA A 449 -19.77 -9.44 -15.70
N ILE A 450 -19.39 -8.68 -14.67
CA ILE A 450 -18.02 -8.29 -14.31
C ILE A 450 -17.12 -9.53 -14.14
N ASP A 451 -17.64 -10.57 -13.50
CA ASP A 451 -16.91 -11.78 -13.17
C ASP A 451 -16.60 -12.63 -14.41
N GLU A 452 -17.55 -12.72 -15.35
CA GLU A 452 -17.37 -13.45 -16.62
C GLU A 452 -16.36 -12.76 -17.53
N VAL A 453 -16.36 -11.42 -17.58
CA VAL A 453 -15.34 -10.66 -18.30
C VAL A 453 -13.96 -10.86 -17.65
N LYS A 454 -13.89 -10.88 -16.32
CA LYS A 454 -12.65 -11.17 -15.59
C LYS A 454 -12.15 -12.60 -15.88
N LYS A 455 -13.05 -13.60 -15.87
CA LYS A 455 -12.74 -15.00 -16.23
C LYS A 455 -12.10 -15.05 -17.61
N PHE A 456 -12.73 -14.45 -18.63
CA PHE A 456 -12.16 -14.37 -19.98
C PHE A 456 -10.75 -13.78 -20.02
N ILE A 457 -10.55 -12.62 -19.39
CA ILE A 457 -9.23 -11.95 -19.37
C ILE A 457 -8.17 -12.84 -18.71
N ALA A 458 -8.53 -13.48 -17.61
CA ALA A 458 -7.62 -14.28 -16.78
C ALA A 458 -7.27 -15.65 -17.38
N MET A 459 -8.04 -16.16 -18.36
CA MET A 459 -7.69 -17.40 -19.07
C MET A 459 -6.33 -17.35 -19.75
N GLN A 460 -5.79 -16.15 -20.03
CA GLN A 460 -4.42 -15.97 -20.53
C GLN A 460 -3.36 -16.58 -19.59
N ASP A 461 -3.61 -16.65 -18.29
CA ASP A 461 -2.67 -17.21 -17.31
C ASP A 461 -2.52 -18.74 -17.41
N LEU A 462 -3.49 -19.42 -18.04
CA LEU A 462 -3.44 -20.87 -18.22
C LEU A 462 -2.46 -21.29 -19.32
N ASN A 463 -2.07 -20.38 -20.20
CA ASN A 463 -1.11 -20.69 -21.24
C ASN A 463 0.32 -20.44 -20.73
N ALA A 464 1.05 -21.51 -20.47
CA ALA A 464 2.40 -21.45 -19.92
C ALA A 464 3.38 -20.60 -20.74
N ASP A 465 3.24 -20.59 -22.07
CA ASP A 465 4.14 -19.90 -22.99
C ASP A 465 3.87 -18.39 -23.05
N THR A 466 2.66 -17.96 -22.67
CA THR A 466 2.22 -16.56 -22.84
C THR A 466 1.67 -15.90 -21.57
N ARG A 467 1.60 -16.62 -20.44
CA ARG A 467 1.10 -16.08 -19.16
C ARG A 467 1.82 -14.80 -18.74
N PHE A 468 1.13 -13.93 -18.01
CA PHE A 468 1.69 -12.67 -17.55
C PHE A 468 2.36 -12.83 -16.20
N ILE A 469 3.68 -12.62 -16.17
CA ILE A 469 4.49 -12.54 -14.94
C ILE A 469 4.65 -11.07 -14.54
N PRO A 470 4.13 -10.66 -13.38
CA PRO A 470 4.29 -9.31 -12.88
C PRO A 470 5.77 -8.91 -12.72
N LYS A 471 6.07 -7.66 -13.08
CA LYS A 471 7.37 -7.05 -12.82
C LYS A 471 7.52 -6.76 -11.33
N LYS A 472 8.75 -6.91 -10.81
CA LYS A 472 9.09 -6.51 -9.45
C LYS A 472 9.21 -4.99 -9.34
N VAL A 473 8.70 -4.42 -8.26
CA VAL A 473 8.86 -3.01 -7.88
C VAL A 473 9.57 -2.99 -6.53
N ILE A 474 10.90 -2.91 -6.59
CA ILE A 474 11.76 -3.07 -5.42
C ILE A 474 12.06 -1.68 -4.81
N PRO A 475 11.71 -1.42 -3.54
CA PRO A 475 12.07 -0.19 -2.82
C PRO A 475 13.54 -0.18 -2.35
N LYS A 476 14.45 -0.61 -3.25
CA LYS A 476 15.91 -0.64 -3.10
C LYS A 476 16.57 -0.42 -4.46
N VAL A 477 17.59 0.42 -4.52
CA VAL A 477 18.31 0.71 -5.78
C VAL A 477 19.12 -0.51 -6.23
N GLN A 478 19.89 -1.12 -5.34
CA GLN A 478 20.76 -2.24 -5.67
C GLN A 478 20.20 -3.59 -5.19
N GLY A 479 19.97 -4.52 -6.13
CA GLY A 479 19.61 -5.90 -5.82
C GLY A 479 18.21 -6.10 -5.22
N GLU A 480 18.02 -7.30 -4.64
CA GLU A 480 16.82 -7.76 -3.95
C GLU A 480 16.99 -7.66 -2.42
N PHE A 481 16.01 -8.15 -1.67
CA PHE A 481 16.06 -8.27 -0.21
C PHE A 481 16.55 -9.65 0.23
N ASP A 482 17.38 -9.68 1.29
CA ASP A 482 18.01 -10.89 1.81
C ASP A 482 17.22 -11.52 2.98
N GLU A 483 16.27 -10.78 3.56
CA GLU A 483 15.48 -11.23 4.70
C GLU A 483 14.59 -12.42 4.33
N LYS A 484 14.77 -13.52 5.05
CA LYS A 484 13.98 -14.74 4.87
C LYS A 484 12.61 -14.59 5.54
N ILE A 485 11.54 -14.88 4.80
CA ILE A 485 10.16 -14.80 5.27
C ILE A 485 9.50 -16.17 5.11
N ALA A 486 8.87 -16.66 6.18
CA ALA A 486 8.15 -17.91 6.20
C ALA A 486 6.64 -17.64 6.14
N ILE A 487 5.94 -18.35 5.27
CA ILE A 487 4.48 -18.31 5.15
C ILE A 487 3.96 -19.70 5.46
N ILE A 488 3.09 -19.84 6.45
CA ILE A 488 2.57 -21.13 6.90
C ILE A 488 1.16 -21.33 6.35
N GLY A 489 1.03 -22.21 5.36
CA GLY A 489 -0.20 -22.46 4.60
C GLY A 489 -0.16 -21.87 3.19
N GLY A 490 -0.38 -22.73 2.18
CA GLY A 490 -0.40 -22.39 0.76
C GLY A 490 -1.79 -22.08 0.22
N GLY A 491 -2.73 -21.62 1.05
CA GLY A 491 -4.06 -21.17 0.61
C GLY A 491 -4.06 -19.75 -0.01
N PRO A 492 -5.24 -19.19 -0.37
CA PRO A 492 -5.34 -17.88 -1.02
C PRO A 492 -4.61 -16.75 -0.29
N ALA A 493 -4.72 -16.71 1.05
CA ALA A 493 -4.04 -15.68 1.86
C ALA A 493 -2.51 -15.83 1.82
N GLY A 494 -1.99 -17.05 1.95
CA GLY A 494 -0.56 -17.33 1.91
C GLY A 494 0.04 -17.06 0.52
N LEU A 495 -0.64 -17.52 -0.53
CA LEU A 495 -0.26 -17.26 -1.93
C LEU A 495 -0.26 -15.76 -2.23
N SER A 496 -1.27 -15.02 -1.78
CA SER A 496 -1.34 -13.57 -1.97
C SER A 496 -0.24 -12.84 -1.22
N CYS A 497 0.05 -13.22 0.03
CA CYS A 497 1.16 -12.63 0.79
C CYS A 497 2.51 -12.88 0.09
N ALA A 498 2.74 -14.11 -0.38
CA ALA A 498 3.95 -14.47 -1.09
C ALA A 498 4.11 -13.69 -2.40
N PHE A 499 3.03 -13.52 -3.16
CA PHE A 499 3.01 -12.74 -4.39
C PHE A 499 3.47 -11.30 -4.16
N TYR A 500 2.90 -10.60 -3.18
CA TYR A 500 3.22 -9.19 -2.92
C TYR A 500 4.61 -9.01 -2.30
N LEU A 501 5.10 -9.99 -1.54
CA LEU A 501 6.50 -10.00 -1.08
C LEU A 501 7.47 -10.24 -2.24
N ALA A 502 7.16 -11.17 -3.16
CA ALA A 502 7.97 -11.41 -4.35
C ALA A 502 8.00 -10.21 -5.30
N GLU A 503 6.88 -9.51 -5.47
CA GLU A 503 6.80 -8.25 -6.22
C GLU A 503 7.70 -7.16 -5.62
N LYS A 504 7.81 -7.10 -4.29
CA LYS A 504 8.75 -6.21 -3.58
C LYS A 504 10.21 -6.63 -3.63
N GLY A 505 10.53 -7.80 -4.19
CA GLY A 505 11.91 -8.30 -4.29
C GLY A 505 12.36 -9.24 -3.18
N TYR A 506 11.43 -9.82 -2.40
CA TYR A 506 11.76 -10.91 -1.47
C TYR A 506 11.68 -12.28 -2.16
N ARG A 507 12.23 -13.32 -1.51
CA ARG A 507 12.07 -14.74 -1.89
C ARG A 507 11.42 -15.53 -0.75
N PRO A 508 10.11 -15.33 -0.52
CA PRO A 508 9.43 -15.99 0.60
C PRO A 508 9.33 -17.51 0.37
N THR A 509 9.32 -18.27 1.47
CA THR A 509 9.08 -19.71 1.46
C THR A 509 7.69 -19.99 2.05
N ILE A 510 6.83 -20.63 1.28
CA ILE A 510 5.57 -21.20 1.76
C ILE A 510 5.82 -22.63 2.27
N PHE A 511 5.38 -22.92 3.49
CA PHE A 511 5.31 -24.26 4.07
C PHE A 511 3.86 -24.74 4.02
N GLU A 512 3.59 -25.77 3.23
CA GLU A 512 2.27 -26.34 3.01
C GLU A 512 2.24 -27.78 3.52
N LYS A 513 1.28 -28.07 4.41
CA LYS A 513 1.10 -29.39 5.01
C LYS A 513 0.71 -30.45 3.97
N ASN A 514 -0.15 -30.08 3.02
CA ASN A 514 -0.68 -31.01 2.05
C ASN A 514 0.28 -31.23 0.87
N GLU A 515 -0.05 -32.21 0.03
CA GLU A 515 0.75 -32.56 -1.15
C GLU A 515 0.84 -31.41 -2.19
N ARG A 516 -0.22 -30.60 -2.29
CA ARG A 516 -0.34 -29.49 -3.24
C ARG A 516 -0.69 -28.20 -2.52
N ALA A 517 -0.13 -27.09 -2.98
CA ALA A 517 -0.57 -25.76 -2.56
C ALA A 517 -1.92 -25.40 -3.20
N GLY A 518 -2.60 -24.41 -2.63
CA GLY A 518 -3.91 -23.92 -3.02
C GLY A 518 -4.95 -23.98 -1.89
N GLY A 519 -4.66 -24.72 -0.81
CA GLY A 519 -5.55 -24.82 0.36
C GLY A 519 -6.97 -25.23 -0.03
N MET A 520 -7.99 -24.53 0.48
CA MET A 520 -9.40 -24.82 0.17
C MET A 520 -9.75 -24.69 -1.31
N LEU A 521 -8.96 -23.99 -2.14
CA LEU A 521 -9.17 -23.95 -3.59
C LEU A 521 -8.96 -25.32 -4.23
N VAL A 522 -7.99 -26.09 -3.71
CA VAL A 522 -7.70 -27.45 -4.18
C VAL A 522 -8.54 -28.47 -3.45
N TYR A 523 -8.62 -28.37 -2.12
CA TYR A 523 -9.17 -29.43 -1.28
C TYR A 523 -10.63 -29.23 -0.85
N GLY A 524 -11.19 -28.02 -1.00
CA GLY A 524 -12.55 -27.70 -0.56
C GLY A 524 -13.53 -27.46 -1.71
N ILE A 525 -13.12 -26.76 -2.77
CA ILE A 525 -14.02 -26.37 -3.85
C ILE A 525 -14.10 -27.49 -4.91
N PRO A 526 -15.29 -27.97 -5.30
CA PRO A 526 -15.44 -29.02 -6.31
C PRO A 526 -14.85 -28.66 -7.68
N SER A 527 -14.30 -29.65 -8.39
CA SER A 527 -13.71 -29.49 -9.74
C SER A 527 -14.68 -28.95 -10.79
N PHE A 528 -15.99 -29.23 -10.66
CA PHE A 528 -17.00 -28.71 -11.59
C PHE A 528 -17.29 -27.21 -11.40
N LYS A 529 -16.77 -26.58 -10.34
CA LYS A 529 -16.75 -25.12 -10.15
C LYS A 529 -15.38 -24.53 -10.46
N LEU A 530 -14.32 -25.17 -9.98
CA LEU A 530 -12.95 -24.72 -10.11
C LEU A 530 -12.02 -25.90 -10.42
N GLU A 531 -11.61 -25.99 -11.68
CA GLU A 531 -10.67 -27.02 -12.11
C GLU A 531 -9.28 -26.79 -11.50
N LYS A 532 -8.58 -27.90 -11.18
CA LYS A 532 -7.34 -27.86 -10.39
C LYS A 532 -6.15 -27.35 -11.19
N ASP A 533 -6.20 -27.48 -12.51
CA ASP A 533 -5.22 -26.91 -13.44
C ASP A 533 -5.26 -25.38 -13.45
N VAL A 534 -6.45 -24.76 -13.32
CA VAL A 534 -6.61 -23.31 -13.14
C VAL A 534 -5.86 -22.84 -11.90
N VAL A 535 -6.04 -23.54 -10.78
CA VAL A 535 -5.34 -23.24 -9.53
C VAL A 535 -3.82 -23.40 -9.69
N GLN A 536 -3.39 -24.49 -10.33
CA GLN A 536 -1.97 -24.77 -10.53
C GLN A 536 -1.29 -23.70 -11.42
N ALA A 537 -1.97 -23.23 -12.47
CA ALA A 537 -1.43 -22.23 -13.39
C ALA A 537 -1.11 -20.90 -12.68
N GLU A 538 -1.98 -20.44 -11.78
CA GLU A 538 -1.73 -19.21 -11.00
C GLU A 538 -0.67 -19.40 -9.91
N ILE A 539 -0.58 -20.59 -9.31
CA ILE A 539 0.50 -20.95 -8.39
C ILE A 539 1.86 -20.95 -9.10
N ASP A 540 1.92 -21.44 -10.35
CA ASP A 540 3.17 -21.47 -11.12
C ASP A 540 3.68 -20.07 -11.43
N ILE A 541 2.79 -19.09 -11.67
CA ILE A 541 3.17 -17.68 -11.81
C ILE A 541 3.85 -17.17 -10.53
N ILE A 542 3.31 -17.52 -9.36
CA ILE A 542 3.89 -17.14 -8.07
C ILE A 542 5.28 -17.78 -7.89
N LYS A 543 5.46 -19.05 -8.30
CA LYS A 543 6.78 -19.70 -8.31
C LYS A 543 7.76 -19.03 -9.27
N GLU A 544 7.32 -18.67 -10.48
CA GLU A 544 8.12 -17.96 -11.49
C GLU A 544 8.58 -16.58 -11.02
N MET A 545 7.83 -15.92 -10.12
CA MET A 545 8.25 -14.68 -9.46
C MET A 545 9.38 -14.87 -8.42
N GLY A 546 9.68 -16.13 -8.05
CA GLY A 546 10.77 -16.49 -7.13
C GLY A 546 10.31 -17.00 -5.76
N VAL A 547 9.02 -17.33 -5.59
CA VAL A 547 8.50 -17.92 -4.35
C VAL A 547 8.83 -19.40 -4.28
N GLU A 548 9.36 -19.85 -3.15
CA GLU A 548 9.57 -21.26 -2.85
C GLU A 548 8.34 -21.86 -2.17
N ILE A 549 7.89 -23.04 -2.59
CA ILE A 549 6.77 -23.74 -1.97
C ILE A 549 7.22 -25.15 -1.58
N LYS A 550 7.24 -25.41 -0.27
CA LYS A 550 7.57 -26.71 0.34
C LYS A 550 6.28 -27.40 0.76
N THR A 551 5.83 -28.35 -0.04
CA THR A 551 4.66 -29.18 0.24
C THR A 551 5.00 -30.38 1.12
N GLY A 552 4.00 -30.97 1.78
CA GLY A 552 4.19 -32.08 2.72
C GLY A 552 4.91 -31.71 4.01
N VAL A 553 4.97 -30.42 4.38
CA VAL A 553 5.64 -29.94 5.60
C VAL A 553 4.63 -29.28 6.51
N GLU A 554 4.35 -29.91 7.66
CA GLU A 554 3.48 -29.38 8.71
C GLU A 554 4.29 -28.67 9.80
N VAL A 555 4.22 -27.33 9.83
CA VAL A 555 4.86 -26.55 10.88
C VAL A 555 4.13 -26.75 12.21
N GLY A 556 4.89 -27.00 13.28
CA GLY A 556 4.42 -27.52 14.56
C GLY A 556 4.60 -29.03 14.71
N LYS A 557 4.83 -29.78 13.62
CA LYS A 557 5.02 -31.24 13.67
C LYS A 557 6.35 -31.68 13.05
N ASP A 558 6.58 -31.30 11.79
CA ASP A 558 7.80 -31.68 11.05
C ASP A 558 8.92 -30.66 11.26
N ILE A 559 8.56 -29.41 11.56
CA ILE A 559 9.46 -28.31 11.90
C ILE A 559 8.74 -27.28 12.78
N THR A 560 9.43 -26.68 13.73
CA THR A 560 8.87 -25.66 14.63
C THR A 560 9.17 -24.22 14.17
N LEU A 561 8.43 -23.24 14.68
CA LEU A 561 8.72 -21.82 14.43
C LEU A 561 10.12 -21.43 14.94
N ASP A 562 10.54 -21.96 16.09
CA ASP A 562 11.89 -21.72 16.64
C ASP A 562 13.01 -22.28 15.76
N GLU A 563 12.83 -23.47 15.18
CA GLU A 563 13.78 -24.02 14.21
C GLU A 563 13.86 -23.16 12.94
N LEU A 564 12.73 -22.61 12.47
CA LEU A 564 12.73 -21.67 11.35
C LEU A 564 13.43 -20.36 11.73
N ARG A 565 13.21 -19.80 12.93
CA ARG A 565 13.97 -18.64 13.43
C ARG A 565 15.47 -18.94 13.43
N ALA A 566 15.88 -20.13 13.89
CA ALA A 566 17.27 -20.57 13.89
C ALA A 566 17.86 -20.71 12.47
N GLN A 567 17.03 -21.01 11.46
CA GLN A 567 17.39 -20.98 10.03
C GLN A 567 17.43 -19.57 9.42
N GLY A 568 17.23 -18.53 10.21
CA GLY A 568 17.34 -17.13 9.82
C GLY A 568 16.04 -16.49 9.31
N TYR A 569 14.89 -17.17 9.41
CA TYR A 569 13.60 -16.54 9.10
C TYR A 569 13.31 -15.40 10.07
N LYS A 570 12.90 -14.24 9.54
CA LYS A 570 12.71 -12.99 10.29
C LYS A 570 11.26 -12.70 10.62
N ALA A 571 10.32 -13.21 9.83
CA ALA A 571 8.90 -13.00 10.00
C ALA A 571 8.11 -14.22 9.52
N PHE A 572 6.93 -14.40 10.13
CA PHE A 572 6.03 -15.51 9.91
C PHE A 572 4.64 -15.00 9.57
N TYR A 573 4.09 -15.42 8.43
CA TYR A 573 2.69 -15.20 8.09
C TYR A 573 1.90 -16.50 8.22
N ILE A 574 1.04 -16.60 9.23
CA ILE A 574 0.24 -17.79 9.47
C ILE A 574 -1.10 -17.66 8.74
N ALA A 575 -1.28 -18.53 7.74
CA ALA A 575 -2.42 -18.56 6.83
C ALA A 575 -2.96 -19.99 6.63
N ILE A 576 -3.00 -20.78 7.71
CA ILE A 576 -3.41 -22.20 7.70
C ILE A 576 -4.92 -22.42 7.46
N GLY A 577 -5.72 -21.35 7.51
CA GLY A 577 -7.17 -21.39 7.28
C GLY A 577 -7.95 -22.11 8.38
N CYS A 578 -9.15 -22.60 8.04
CA CYS A 578 -10.01 -23.44 8.89
C CYS A 578 -10.14 -24.86 8.31
N GLN A 579 -9.17 -25.70 8.61
CA GLN A 579 -8.92 -27.00 7.99
C GLN A 579 -9.68 -28.20 8.61
N GLY A 580 -10.34 -28.02 9.74
CA GLY A 580 -11.12 -29.07 10.41
C GLY A 580 -12.62 -28.91 10.20
N GLY A 581 -13.38 -30.00 10.15
CA GLY A 581 -14.85 -29.97 10.13
C GLY A 581 -15.45 -29.87 11.53
N ARG A 582 -16.56 -29.13 11.69
CA ARG A 582 -17.34 -29.13 12.93
C ARG A 582 -18.34 -30.28 12.95
N LYS A 583 -18.56 -30.81 14.15
CA LYS A 583 -19.64 -31.76 14.46
C LYS A 583 -20.83 -31.05 15.11
N VAL A 584 -21.97 -31.73 15.25
CA VAL A 584 -23.22 -31.10 15.70
C VAL A 584 -23.47 -31.29 17.20
N GLY A 585 -22.82 -32.28 17.82
CA GLY A 585 -22.99 -32.64 19.23
C GLY A 585 -24.23 -33.50 19.49
N VAL A 586 -24.62 -34.37 18.54
CA VAL A 586 -25.79 -35.27 18.67
C VAL A 586 -25.36 -36.73 18.84
N ALA A 587 -26.21 -37.54 19.46
CA ALA A 587 -25.95 -38.98 19.60
C ALA A 587 -25.77 -39.64 18.23
N GLY A 588 -24.79 -40.53 18.11
CA GLY A 588 -24.49 -41.27 16.87
C GLY A 588 -23.61 -40.53 15.85
N GLU A 589 -23.11 -39.32 16.14
CA GLU A 589 -22.29 -38.54 15.19
C GLU A 589 -20.88 -39.10 14.91
N ASP A 590 -20.45 -40.11 15.66
CA ASP A 590 -19.20 -40.85 15.46
C ASP A 590 -19.43 -42.20 14.75
N ALA A 591 -20.64 -42.47 14.26
CA ALA A 591 -20.98 -43.73 13.59
C ALA A 591 -20.28 -43.89 12.23
N VAL A 592 -20.11 -45.14 11.80
CA VAL A 592 -19.58 -45.44 10.47
C VAL A 592 -20.59 -44.99 9.42
N GLY A 593 -20.15 -44.14 8.48
CA GLY A 593 -21.01 -43.46 7.50
C GLY A 593 -21.28 -41.99 7.82
N VAL A 594 -20.82 -41.48 8.98
CA VAL A 594 -20.82 -40.03 9.26
C VAL A 594 -19.47 -39.43 8.87
N THR A 595 -19.49 -38.33 8.11
CA THR A 595 -18.28 -37.59 7.71
C THR A 595 -18.51 -36.09 7.82
N THR A 596 -17.45 -35.31 7.98
CA THR A 596 -17.54 -33.86 7.89
C THR A 596 -17.46 -33.42 6.44
N ALA A 597 -18.06 -32.27 6.12
CA ALA A 597 -17.96 -31.71 4.77
C ALA A 597 -16.51 -31.46 4.34
N VAL A 598 -15.63 -31.08 5.26
CA VAL A 598 -14.23 -30.82 4.95
C VAL A 598 -13.51 -32.11 4.53
N ASP A 599 -13.75 -33.21 5.23
CA ASP A 599 -13.12 -34.49 4.91
C ASP A 599 -13.71 -35.10 3.63
N PHE A 600 -15.04 -35.04 3.50
CA PHE A 600 -15.77 -35.50 2.31
C PHE A 600 -15.30 -34.81 1.03
N LEU A 601 -15.28 -33.47 1.02
CA LEU A 601 -14.85 -32.69 -0.13
C LEU A 601 -13.36 -32.90 -0.43
N ARG A 602 -12.52 -33.07 0.60
CA ARG A 602 -11.08 -33.33 0.40
C ARG A 602 -10.84 -34.64 -0.34
N GLU A 603 -11.53 -35.70 0.04
CA GLU A 603 -11.40 -37.02 -0.60
C GLU A 603 -11.90 -36.99 -2.05
N ILE A 604 -13.07 -36.42 -2.28
CA ILE A 604 -13.66 -36.32 -3.62
C ILE A 604 -12.82 -35.42 -4.54
N ASN A 605 -12.36 -34.26 -4.06
CA ASN A 605 -11.50 -33.38 -4.87
C ASN A 605 -10.14 -34.02 -5.21
N GLY A 606 -9.66 -34.95 -4.38
CA GLY A 606 -8.42 -35.67 -4.64
C GLY A 606 -8.58 -36.84 -5.61
N THR A 607 -9.74 -37.50 -5.62
CA THR A 607 -9.92 -38.81 -6.29
C THR A 607 -11.06 -38.89 -7.30
N GLU A 608 -11.95 -37.90 -7.32
CA GLU A 608 -13.25 -37.88 -8.03
C GLU A 608 -14.12 -39.11 -7.70
N LYS A 609 -13.89 -39.72 -6.53
CA LYS A 609 -14.55 -40.94 -6.06
C LYS A 609 -14.83 -40.84 -4.57
N TYR A 610 -15.85 -41.58 -4.14
CA TYR A 610 -16.15 -41.83 -2.74
C TYR A 610 -17.00 -43.10 -2.67
N ASP A 611 -16.78 -43.96 -1.67
CA ASP A 611 -17.56 -45.19 -1.51
C ASP A 611 -18.94 -44.88 -0.90
N ILE A 612 -19.89 -44.48 -1.77
CA ILE A 612 -21.28 -44.25 -1.38
C ILE A 612 -22.09 -45.53 -1.54
N GLN A 613 -22.78 -45.88 -0.46
CA GLN A 613 -23.66 -47.03 -0.36
C GLN A 613 -25.04 -46.51 0.04
N GLY A 614 -26.05 -46.57 -0.84
CA GLY A 614 -27.40 -46.09 -0.52
C GLY A 614 -27.53 -44.58 -0.32
N ASP A 615 -28.61 -44.15 0.32
CA ASP A 615 -29.02 -42.75 0.41
C ASP A 615 -28.12 -41.91 1.32
N VAL A 616 -27.97 -40.63 0.96
CA VAL A 616 -27.10 -39.65 1.63
C VAL A 616 -27.93 -38.50 2.21
N VAL A 617 -27.66 -38.13 3.46
CA VAL A 617 -28.19 -36.91 4.06
C VAL A 617 -27.08 -35.90 4.29
N VAL A 618 -27.27 -34.67 3.81
CA VAL A 618 -26.35 -33.55 4.04
C VAL A 618 -26.97 -32.57 5.03
N VAL A 619 -26.25 -32.21 6.08
CA VAL A 619 -26.73 -31.29 7.13
C VAL A 619 -26.03 -29.94 6.99
N GLY A 620 -26.74 -28.92 6.52
CA GLY A 620 -26.23 -27.55 6.39
C GLY A 620 -26.98 -26.71 5.35
N GLY A 621 -26.94 -25.39 5.52
CA GLY A 621 -27.64 -24.42 4.66
C GLY A 621 -26.76 -23.59 3.72
N GLY A 622 -25.43 -23.64 3.85
CA GLY A 622 -24.50 -22.82 3.06
C GLY A 622 -23.96 -23.49 1.80
N ASN A 623 -23.15 -22.75 1.03
CA ASN A 623 -22.54 -23.23 -0.23
C ASN A 623 -21.78 -24.55 -0.06
N VAL A 624 -21.08 -24.74 1.06
CA VAL A 624 -20.38 -26.01 1.37
C VAL A 624 -21.34 -27.20 1.41
N ALA A 625 -22.56 -27.01 1.93
CA ALA A 625 -23.57 -28.06 1.95
C ALA A 625 -24.10 -28.36 0.54
N ILE A 626 -24.29 -27.32 -0.28
CA ILE A 626 -24.66 -27.48 -1.69
C ILE A 626 -23.58 -28.26 -2.45
N ASP A 627 -22.30 -27.91 -2.24
CA ASP A 627 -21.17 -28.60 -2.84
C ASP A 627 -21.14 -30.08 -2.46
N CYS A 628 -21.27 -30.39 -1.17
CA CYS A 628 -21.35 -31.77 -0.69
C CYS A 628 -22.53 -32.54 -1.32
N SER A 629 -23.71 -31.91 -1.40
CA SER A 629 -24.89 -32.54 -2.00
C SER A 629 -24.68 -32.86 -3.48
N ARG A 630 -24.08 -31.93 -4.22
CA ARG A 630 -23.81 -32.08 -5.65
C ARG A 630 -22.68 -33.06 -5.94
N ASP A 631 -21.65 -33.11 -5.10
CA ASP A 631 -20.60 -34.12 -5.15
C ASP A 631 -21.15 -35.52 -4.87
N ALA A 632 -22.02 -35.66 -3.85
CA ALA A 632 -22.67 -36.92 -3.52
C ALA A 632 -23.45 -37.49 -4.72
N VAL A 633 -24.17 -36.65 -5.46
CA VAL A 633 -24.86 -37.05 -6.70
C VAL A 633 -23.88 -37.56 -7.76
N ARG A 634 -22.71 -36.93 -7.89
CA ARG A 634 -21.70 -37.24 -8.93
C ARG A 634 -20.93 -38.53 -8.64
N VAL A 635 -20.68 -38.83 -7.37
CA VAL A 635 -20.09 -40.11 -6.95
C VAL A 635 -21.12 -41.26 -6.89
N GLY A 636 -22.37 -41.03 -7.30
CA GLY A 636 -23.35 -42.08 -7.55
C GLY A 636 -24.38 -42.31 -6.46
N ALA A 637 -24.58 -41.36 -5.53
CA ALA A 637 -25.64 -41.47 -4.54
C ALA A 637 -27.03 -41.61 -5.24
N PRO A 638 -27.83 -42.65 -4.92
CA PRO A 638 -29.14 -42.85 -5.52
C PRO A 638 -30.15 -41.77 -5.13
N LYS A 639 -30.05 -41.28 -3.88
CA LYS A 639 -30.86 -40.18 -3.36
C LYS A 639 -30.02 -39.33 -2.42
N VAL A 640 -30.12 -38.01 -2.58
CA VAL A 640 -29.49 -37.02 -1.71
C VAL A 640 -30.55 -36.10 -1.14
N THR A 641 -30.61 -36.00 0.18
CA THR A 641 -31.49 -35.06 0.88
C THR A 641 -30.65 -34.10 1.72
N GLN A 642 -30.76 -32.80 1.43
CA GLN A 642 -30.10 -31.76 2.21
C GLN A 642 -31.10 -31.16 3.20
N LEU A 643 -30.70 -31.04 4.47
CA LEU A 643 -31.50 -30.42 5.51
C LEU A 643 -30.75 -29.26 6.14
N CYS A 644 -31.47 -28.15 6.35
CA CYS A 644 -30.94 -26.96 7.01
C CYS A 644 -31.91 -26.42 8.06
N LEU A 645 -31.36 -25.71 9.04
CA LEU A 645 -32.08 -25.13 10.17
C LEU A 645 -32.75 -23.81 9.79
N GLU A 646 -32.23 -23.15 8.76
CA GLU A 646 -32.76 -21.91 8.18
C GLU A 646 -34.08 -22.16 7.43
N SER A 647 -34.95 -21.15 7.40
CA SER A 647 -36.02 -21.11 6.41
C SER A 647 -35.43 -20.79 5.02
N ARG A 648 -36.21 -21.02 3.96
CA ARG A 648 -35.74 -20.77 2.58
C ARG A 648 -35.27 -19.34 2.35
N ASP A 649 -35.93 -18.36 2.99
CA ASP A 649 -35.66 -16.93 2.83
C ASP A 649 -34.37 -16.46 3.50
N ILE A 650 -33.86 -17.22 4.48
CA ILE A 650 -32.64 -16.88 5.23
C ILE A 650 -31.54 -17.94 5.05
N MET A 651 -31.70 -18.85 4.09
CA MET A 651 -30.70 -19.86 3.76
C MET A 651 -29.40 -19.16 3.29
N PRO A 652 -28.22 -19.53 3.82
CA PRO A 652 -26.98 -18.87 3.44
C PRO A 652 -26.53 -19.11 2.00
N ALA A 653 -26.94 -20.21 1.38
CA ALA A 653 -26.60 -20.51 -0.01
C ALA A 653 -27.31 -19.58 -1.01
N SER A 654 -26.65 -19.27 -2.13
CA SER A 654 -27.24 -18.44 -3.17
C SER A 654 -28.39 -19.14 -3.90
N ASP A 655 -29.33 -18.36 -4.44
CA ASP A 655 -30.45 -18.91 -5.19
C ASP A 655 -29.99 -19.67 -6.46
N GLU A 656 -28.91 -19.22 -7.10
CA GLU A 656 -28.28 -19.89 -8.24
C GLU A 656 -27.77 -21.29 -7.84
N GLU A 657 -27.03 -21.40 -6.72
CA GLU A 657 -26.50 -22.68 -6.26
C GLU A 657 -27.61 -23.65 -5.80
N VAL A 658 -28.67 -23.13 -5.17
CA VAL A 658 -29.85 -23.93 -4.77
C VAL A 658 -30.59 -24.47 -6.00
N ALA A 659 -30.74 -23.66 -7.05
CA ALA A 659 -31.35 -24.09 -8.31
C ALA A 659 -30.53 -25.20 -8.97
N GLU A 660 -29.21 -25.02 -9.08
CA GLU A 660 -28.30 -26.03 -9.64
C GLU A 660 -28.34 -27.35 -8.88
N ALA A 661 -28.37 -27.31 -7.53
CA ALA A 661 -28.49 -28.51 -6.71
C ALA A 661 -29.81 -29.24 -6.94
N THR A 662 -30.91 -28.50 -7.06
CA THR A 662 -32.24 -29.05 -7.33
C THR A 662 -32.30 -29.69 -8.72
N GLU A 663 -31.68 -29.05 -9.72
CA GLU A 663 -31.56 -29.60 -11.09
C GLU A 663 -30.71 -30.88 -11.17
N ASP A 664 -29.75 -31.05 -10.26
CA ASP A 664 -28.96 -32.27 -10.08
C ASP A 664 -29.76 -33.38 -9.36
N GLY A 665 -30.93 -33.07 -8.81
CA GLY A 665 -31.85 -34.01 -8.15
C GLY A 665 -31.76 -34.03 -6.62
N VAL A 666 -31.16 -33.01 -6.00
CA VAL A 666 -31.07 -32.89 -4.54
C VAL A 666 -32.42 -32.44 -3.95
N GLU A 667 -32.91 -33.18 -2.95
CA GLU A 667 -34.11 -32.79 -2.19
C GLU A 667 -33.71 -31.88 -1.02
N ILE A 668 -34.09 -30.61 -1.04
CA ILE A 668 -33.73 -29.63 0.01
C ILE A 668 -34.91 -29.42 0.98
N LYS A 669 -34.70 -29.62 2.28
CA LYS A 669 -35.69 -29.38 3.35
C LYS A 669 -35.20 -28.33 4.35
N CYS A 670 -35.91 -27.22 4.42
CA CYS A 670 -35.62 -26.10 5.29
C CYS A 670 -36.35 -26.20 6.64
N GLY A 671 -35.80 -25.55 7.67
CA GLY A 671 -36.39 -25.45 9.01
C GLY A 671 -36.32 -26.73 9.85
N TRP A 672 -35.23 -27.51 9.71
CA TRP A 672 -35.00 -28.77 10.44
C TRP A 672 -33.59 -28.81 11.02
N GLY A 673 -33.46 -29.13 12.31
CA GLY A 673 -32.17 -29.35 12.98
C GLY A 673 -32.00 -30.82 13.39
N PRO A 674 -30.77 -31.37 13.39
CA PRO A 674 -30.55 -32.76 13.76
C PRO A 674 -30.82 -32.99 15.25
N LYS A 675 -31.40 -34.14 15.58
CA LYS A 675 -31.72 -34.59 16.95
C LYS A 675 -30.82 -35.75 17.37
N GLU A 676 -30.74 -36.79 16.55
CA GLU A 676 -29.89 -37.98 16.76
C GLU A 676 -29.68 -38.73 15.45
N ILE A 677 -28.55 -39.45 15.34
CA ILE A 677 -28.24 -40.34 14.23
C ILE A 677 -28.51 -41.77 14.69
N LEU A 678 -29.35 -42.47 13.92
CA LEU A 678 -29.75 -43.86 14.18
C LEU A 678 -28.70 -44.80 13.61
N VAL A 679 -28.24 -45.75 14.42
CA VAL A 679 -27.23 -46.74 14.03
C VAL A 679 -27.78 -48.16 14.05
N ASP A 680 -27.19 -49.04 13.27
CA ASP A 680 -27.42 -50.49 13.34
C ASP A 680 -26.57 -51.17 14.43
N GLU A 681 -26.68 -52.50 14.52
CA GLU A 681 -25.97 -53.33 15.50
C GLU A 681 -24.43 -53.28 15.33
N ASN A 682 -23.93 -52.88 14.14
CA ASN A 682 -22.52 -52.75 13.82
C ASN A 682 -22.05 -51.29 13.84
N ASN A 683 -22.82 -50.38 14.45
CA ASN A 683 -22.53 -48.95 14.52
C ASN A 683 -22.45 -48.25 13.14
N HIS A 684 -23.16 -48.75 12.13
CA HIS A 684 -23.33 -48.08 10.84
C HIS A 684 -24.59 -47.23 10.83
N VAL A 685 -24.56 -46.09 10.13
CA VAL A 685 -25.73 -45.23 9.95
C VAL A 685 -26.88 -46.00 9.29
N LYS A 686 -28.07 -45.91 9.89
CA LYS A 686 -29.35 -46.40 9.36
C LYS A 686 -30.32 -45.27 9.04
N GLY A 687 -30.13 -44.09 9.63
CA GLY A 687 -30.94 -42.91 9.40
C GLY A 687 -30.57 -41.78 10.34
N ILE A 688 -31.26 -40.64 10.20
CA ILE A 688 -31.09 -39.49 11.08
C ILE A 688 -32.46 -38.89 11.40
N VAL A 689 -32.64 -38.53 12.66
CA VAL A 689 -33.84 -37.87 13.17
C VAL A 689 -33.59 -36.37 13.23
N PHE A 690 -34.54 -35.60 12.70
CA PHE A 690 -34.54 -34.14 12.79
C PHE A 690 -35.73 -33.66 13.61
N LYS A 691 -35.59 -32.46 14.18
CA LYS A 691 -36.62 -31.72 14.91
C LYS A 691 -36.86 -30.36 14.27
N LYS A 692 -38.10 -29.89 14.33
CA LYS A 692 -38.50 -28.63 13.67
C LYS A 692 -37.77 -27.46 14.29
N CYS A 693 -37.09 -26.67 13.46
CA CYS A 693 -36.46 -25.41 13.87
C CYS A 693 -37.52 -24.29 13.85
N LEU A 694 -37.74 -23.66 15.00
CA LEU A 694 -38.69 -22.56 15.16
C LEU A 694 -38.03 -21.19 14.94
N SER A 695 -36.78 -21.06 15.35
CA SER A 695 -35.95 -19.88 15.12
C SER A 695 -34.49 -20.28 15.08
N VAL A 696 -33.70 -19.60 14.26
CA VAL A 696 -32.22 -19.77 14.17
C VAL A 696 -31.48 -18.82 15.10
N LYS A 697 -32.09 -17.67 15.40
CA LYS A 697 -31.51 -16.58 16.17
C LYS A 697 -32.34 -16.28 17.41
N ASP A 698 -31.67 -15.82 18.47
CA ASP A 698 -32.36 -15.25 19.62
C ASP A 698 -32.85 -13.81 19.35
N GLU A 699 -33.51 -13.22 20.34
CA GLU A 699 -34.02 -11.84 20.31
C GLU A 699 -32.93 -10.78 20.09
N THR A 700 -31.67 -11.12 20.37
CA THR A 700 -30.50 -10.24 20.15
C THR A 700 -29.87 -10.42 18.77
N GLY A 701 -30.45 -11.29 17.93
CA GLY A 701 -29.96 -11.61 16.59
C GLY A 701 -28.75 -12.55 16.57
N ARG A 702 -28.37 -13.13 17.71
CA ARG A 702 -27.25 -14.09 17.79
C ARG A 702 -27.74 -15.48 17.42
N PHE A 703 -26.87 -16.27 16.81
CA PHE A 703 -27.15 -17.67 16.50
C PHE A 703 -27.41 -18.45 17.79
N ASN A 704 -28.66 -18.87 17.99
CA ASN A 704 -29.13 -19.62 19.15
C ASN A 704 -30.45 -20.31 18.77
N PRO A 705 -30.39 -21.44 18.05
CA PRO A 705 -31.57 -22.04 17.47
C PRO A 705 -32.50 -22.66 18.53
N THR A 706 -33.80 -22.45 18.36
CA THR A 706 -34.87 -23.01 19.21
C THR A 706 -35.68 -24.02 18.42
N TYR A 707 -36.03 -25.15 19.04
CA TYR A 707 -36.66 -26.29 18.37
C TYR A 707 -37.99 -26.68 19.01
N ASP A 708 -38.88 -27.28 18.21
CA ASP A 708 -39.99 -28.09 18.72
C ASP A 708 -39.52 -29.55 18.82
N GLU A 709 -39.39 -30.05 20.04
CA GLU A 709 -38.91 -31.42 20.30
C GLU A 709 -39.94 -32.51 19.95
N ASN A 710 -41.20 -32.13 19.75
CA ASN A 710 -42.31 -33.04 19.42
C ASN A 710 -42.54 -33.19 17.91
N ASP A 711 -42.21 -32.16 17.13
CA ASP A 711 -42.29 -32.21 15.67
C ASP A 711 -40.97 -32.75 15.09
N THR A 712 -40.95 -34.06 14.82
CA THR A 712 -39.76 -34.76 14.33
C THR A 712 -40.01 -35.49 13.02
N ILE A 713 -38.99 -35.53 12.16
CA ILE A 713 -38.96 -36.37 10.96
C ILE A 713 -37.76 -37.31 11.02
N THR A 714 -37.91 -38.51 10.47
CA THR A 714 -36.81 -39.47 10.31
C THR A 714 -36.53 -39.65 8.83
N ILE A 715 -35.26 -39.55 8.45
CA ILE A 715 -34.78 -39.79 7.09
C ILE A 715 -33.87 -41.02 7.13
N GLU A 716 -34.30 -42.11 6.49
CA GLU A 716 -33.47 -43.29 6.30
C GLU A 716 -32.32 -42.96 5.35
N CYS A 717 -31.10 -43.31 5.75
CA CYS A 717 -29.89 -43.10 4.97
C CYS A 717 -28.77 -44.01 5.48
N LYS A 718 -27.70 -44.12 4.71
CA LYS A 718 -26.50 -44.85 5.08
C LYS A 718 -25.28 -43.94 5.26
N HIS A 719 -25.38 -42.70 4.78
CA HIS A 719 -24.32 -41.70 4.89
C HIS A 719 -24.90 -40.37 5.38
N VAL A 720 -24.19 -39.73 6.31
CA VAL A 720 -24.48 -38.39 6.81
C VAL A 720 -23.26 -37.50 6.62
N VAL A 721 -23.42 -36.40 5.88
CA VAL A 721 -22.37 -35.39 5.68
C VAL A 721 -22.70 -34.14 6.51
N LEU A 722 -21.85 -33.83 7.48
CA LEU A 722 -22.01 -32.68 8.38
C LEU A 722 -21.34 -31.44 7.79
N ALA A 723 -22.13 -30.52 7.24
CA ALA A 723 -21.72 -29.25 6.64
C ALA A 723 -22.08 -28.04 7.54
N VAL A 724 -21.84 -28.17 8.85
CA VAL A 724 -22.23 -27.19 9.89
C VAL A 724 -21.14 -26.20 10.26
N GLY A 725 -20.04 -26.17 9.50
CA GLY A 725 -18.97 -25.18 9.63
C GLY A 725 -17.58 -25.80 9.75
N GLN A 726 -16.59 -24.90 9.77
CA GLN A 726 -15.18 -25.25 9.82
C GLN A 726 -14.54 -24.82 11.16
N SER A 727 -13.40 -25.42 11.48
CA SER A 727 -12.64 -25.18 12.70
C SER A 727 -11.15 -25.10 12.39
N ILE A 728 -10.43 -24.41 13.27
CA ILE A 728 -8.97 -24.25 13.18
C ILE A 728 -8.32 -25.38 13.96
N VAL A 729 -7.36 -26.06 13.34
CA VAL A 729 -6.57 -27.13 13.95
C VAL A 729 -5.13 -26.68 14.12
N TRP A 730 -4.82 -26.04 15.26
CA TRP A 730 -3.48 -25.49 15.52
C TRP A 730 -2.39 -26.54 15.67
N GLY A 731 -2.72 -27.71 16.25
CA GLY A 731 -1.69 -28.64 16.73
C GLY A 731 -0.70 -27.92 17.64
N ASP A 732 0.59 -28.19 17.45
CA ASP A 732 1.68 -27.56 18.21
C ASP A 732 2.28 -26.34 17.50
N LEU A 733 1.65 -25.81 16.42
CA LEU A 733 2.17 -24.67 15.66
C LEU A 733 2.45 -23.43 16.53
N LEU A 734 1.59 -23.18 17.51
CA LEU A 734 1.69 -22.01 18.41
C LEU A 734 2.34 -22.36 19.76
N ALA A 735 2.94 -23.55 19.90
CA ALA A 735 3.58 -23.95 21.14
C ALA A 735 4.66 -22.93 21.54
N ASN A 736 4.55 -22.38 22.75
CA ASN A 736 5.44 -21.34 23.30
C ASN A 736 5.38 -19.97 22.61
N GLU A 737 4.40 -19.73 21.74
CA GLU A 737 4.21 -18.42 21.10
C GLU A 737 3.25 -17.53 21.89
N LYS A 738 3.43 -16.22 21.79
CA LYS A 738 2.54 -15.22 22.40
C LYS A 738 1.35 -14.86 21.50
N VAL A 739 0.81 -15.84 20.77
CA VAL A 739 -0.37 -15.63 19.92
C VAL A 739 -1.62 -15.86 20.76
N GLU A 740 -2.42 -14.81 20.94
CA GLU A 740 -3.69 -14.90 21.66
C GLU A 740 -4.78 -15.50 20.75
N LEU A 741 -5.63 -16.36 21.33
CA LEU A 741 -6.74 -16.99 20.64
C LEU A 741 -8.06 -16.44 21.15
N GLY A 742 -8.87 -15.94 20.23
CA GLY A 742 -10.18 -15.36 20.49
C GLY A 742 -11.32 -16.34 20.30
N ARG A 743 -12.51 -15.79 20.00
CA ARG A 743 -13.72 -16.57 19.76
C ARG A 743 -13.51 -17.58 18.62
N GLY A 744 -13.97 -18.82 18.83
CA GLY A 744 -13.88 -19.86 17.81
C GLY A 744 -12.45 -20.33 17.53
N ASN A 745 -11.52 -20.06 18.45
CA ASN A 745 -10.11 -20.43 18.34
C ASN A 745 -9.33 -19.68 17.26
N GLY A 746 -9.84 -18.54 16.77
CA GLY A 746 -9.17 -17.68 15.79
C GLY A 746 -8.06 -16.85 16.42
N ALA A 747 -6.99 -16.57 15.68
CA ALA A 747 -5.90 -15.75 16.17
C ALA A 747 -6.32 -14.28 16.31
N VAL A 748 -5.86 -13.62 17.37
CA VAL A 748 -6.05 -12.18 17.59
C VAL A 748 -4.86 -11.42 17.02
N ALA A 749 -5.15 -10.37 16.26
CA ALA A 749 -4.15 -9.49 15.68
C ALA A 749 -4.71 -8.06 15.56
N ASP A 750 -3.81 -7.11 15.40
CA ASP A 750 -4.18 -5.73 15.09
C ASP A 750 -4.85 -5.64 13.71
N ALA A 751 -5.94 -4.89 13.61
CA ALA A 751 -6.80 -4.86 12.42
C ALA A 751 -6.15 -4.19 11.20
N VAL A 752 -5.14 -3.35 11.43
CA VAL A 752 -4.43 -2.61 10.38
C VAL A 752 -3.16 -3.36 9.97
N THR A 753 -2.38 -3.80 10.94
CA THR A 753 -1.05 -4.39 10.73
C THR A 753 -1.07 -5.91 10.64
N TYR A 754 -2.16 -6.58 11.06
CA TYR A 754 -2.26 -8.05 11.09
C TYR A 754 -1.19 -8.71 11.99
N GLN A 755 -0.51 -7.91 12.84
CA GLN A 755 0.49 -8.36 13.79
C GLN A 755 -0.19 -8.93 15.03
N THR A 756 0.27 -10.08 15.50
CA THR A 756 -0.19 -10.68 16.76
C THR A 756 0.57 -10.10 17.96
N ALA A 757 0.25 -10.54 19.18
CA ALA A 757 1.04 -10.18 20.37
C ALA A 757 2.46 -10.78 20.36
N GLN A 758 2.76 -11.72 19.45
CA GLN A 758 4.11 -12.14 19.10
C GLN A 758 4.62 -11.29 17.92
N PRO A 759 5.65 -10.42 18.11
CA PRO A 759 5.98 -9.38 17.12
C PRO A 759 6.35 -9.87 15.72
N ASP A 760 6.99 -11.04 15.60
CA ASP A 760 7.40 -11.61 14.31
C ASP A 760 6.32 -12.48 13.66
N ILE A 761 5.15 -12.63 14.29
CA ILE A 761 4.02 -13.42 13.77
C ILE A 761 2.88 -12.49 13.33
N PHE A 762 2.52 -12.65 12.07
CA PHE A 762 1.37 -12.04 11.40
C PHE A 762 0.39 -13.14 10.99
N VAL A 763 -0.90 -12.83 10.92
CA VAL A 763 -1.95 -13.81 10.61
C VAL A 763 -2.87 -13.28 9.52
N GLY A 764 -3.51 -14.16 8.74
CA GLY A 764 -4.57 -13.72 7.84
C GLY A 764 -5.29 -14.85 7.12
N GLY A 765 -6.33 -14.51 6.37
CA GLY A 765 -7.31 -15.48 5.87
C GLY A 765 -8.19 -16.02 7.00
N ASP A 766 -8.75 -17.22 6.81
CA ASP A 766 -9.81 -17.74 7.69
C ASP A 766 -9.37 -17.96 9.15
N VAL A 767 -8.06 -18.14 9.40
CA VAL A 767 -7.53 -18.29 10.76
C VAL A 767 -7.67 -17.02 11.60
N TYR A 768 -7.75 -15.86 10.94
CA TYR A 768 -7.94 -14.55 11.55
C TYR A 768 -9.38 -14.08 11.44
N THR A 769 -9.99 -14.13 10.25
CA THR A 769 -11.32 -13.57 10.02
C THR A 769 -12.48 -14.54 10.28
N GLY A 770 -12.18 -15.83 10.49
CA GLY A 770 -13.13 -16.93 10.25
C GLY A 770 -13.35 -17.17 8.75
N PRO A 771 -14.07 -18.26 8.39
CA PRO A 771 -14.33 -18.62 6.99
C PRO A 771 -15.00 -17.50 6.20
N LYS A 772 -14.31 -16.99 5.17
CA LYS A 772 -14.81 -15.98 4.21
C LYS A 772 -14.54 -16.41 2.77
N PHE A 773 -14.76 -15.51 1.80
CA PHE A 773 -14.49 -15.81 0.39
C PHE A 773 -13.01 -15.60 0.05
N ALA A 774 -12.55 -16.26 -1.03
CA ALA A 774 -11.16 -16.19 -1.47
C ALA A 774 -10.65 -14.75 -1.68
N ILE A 775 -11.52 -13.84 -2.16
CA ILE A 775 -11.16 -12.43 -2.36
C ILE A 775 -10.89 -11.69 -1.05
N ASP A 776 -11.55 -12.07 0.05
CA ASP A 776 -11.28 -11.51 1.38
C ASP A 776 -9.89 -11.98 1.88
N ALA A 777 -9.56 -13.27 1.66
CA ALA A 777 -8.26 -13.84 2.00
C ALA A 777 -7.11 -13.23 1.17
N ILE A 778 -7.35 -12.94 -0.11
CA ILE A 778 -6.40 -12.24 -0.99
C ILE A 778 -6.12 -10.82 -0.46
N ALA A 779 -7.16 -10.07 -0.10
CA ALA A 779 -7.01 -8.75 0.49
C ALA A 779 -6.19 -8.80 1.79
N ALA A 780 -6.48 -9.76 2.68
CA ALA A 780 -5.70 -9.97 3.91
C ALA A 780 -4.22 -10.30 3.63
N GLY A 781 -3.94 -11.16 2.64
CA GLY A 781 -2.57 -11.49 2.23
C GLY A 781 -1.76 -10.28 1.77
N LYS A 782 -2.39 -9.35 1.04
CA LYS A 782 -1.77 -8.08 0.65
C LYS A 782 -1.39 -7.22 1.86
N GLU A 783 -2.30 -7.07 2.81
CA GLU A 783 -2.04 -6.29 4.03
C GLU A 783 -0.95 -6.93 4.91
N GLY A 784 -0.95 -8.26 5.03
CA GLY A 784 0.12 -9.01 5.69
C GLY A 784 1.49 -8.77 5.05
N ALA A 785 1.58 -8.79 3.71
CA ALA A 785 2.82 -8.52 2.99
C ALA A 785 3.35 -7.09 3.22
N ILE A 786 2.47 -6.08 3.26
CA ILE A 786 2.85 -4.69 3.57
C ILE A 786 3.43 -4.59 4.98
N SER A 787 2.80 -5.24 5.95
CA SER A 787 3.28 -5.25 7.34
C SER A 787 4.60 -5.97 7.49
N ILE A 788 4.75 -7.13 6.86
CA ILE A 788 5.98 -7.93 6.94
C ILE A 788 7.15 -7.18 6.32
N HIS A 789 6.96 -6.56 5.13
CA HIS A 789 7.97 -5.70 4.53
C HIS A 789 8.41 -4.59 5.48
N ARG A 790 7.47 -3.93 6.17
CA ARG A 790 7.80 -2.90 7.17
C ARG A 790 8.48 -3.47 8.41
N PHE A 791 8.08 -4.65 8.88
CA PHE A 791 8.61 -5.26 10.08
C PHE A 791 10.06 -5.74 9.92
N VAL A 792 10.38 -6.39 8.80
CA VAL A 792 11.73 -6.95 8.60
C VAL A 792 12.77 -5.88 8.28
N GLN A 793 12.34 -4.67 7.96
CA GLN A 793 13.22 -3.52 7.73
C GLN A 793 13.47 -2.77 9.04
N PRO A 794 14.75 -2.58 9.45
CA PRO A 794 15.08 -1.97 10.75
C PRO A 794 14.43 -0.61 10.98
N ASN A 795 13.95 -0.39 12.21
CA ASN A 795 13.40 0.88 12.70
C ASN A 795 12.30 1.51 11.81
N SER A 796 11.52 0.66 11.13
CA SER A 796 10.41 1.10 10.30
C SER A 796 9.09 1.05 11.06
N SER A 797 8.22 2.02 10.81
CA SER A 797 6.87 2.05 11.38
C SER A 797 5.94 1.13 10.59
N LEU A 798 5.11 0.37 11.32
CA LEU A 798 4.07 -0.47 10.72
C LEU A 798 2.83 0.33 10.27
N THR A 799 2.65 1.54 10.79
CA THR A 799 1.39 2.31 10.70
C THR A 799 1.54 3.68 10.04
N ILE A 800 2.64 4.40 10.27
CA ILE A 800 2.83 5.74 9.72
C ILE A 800 2.89 5.70 8.19
N GLY A 801 2.06 6.50 7.53
CA GLY A 801 1.97 6.54 6.07
C GLY A 801 1.44 5.23 5.49
N ARG A 802 0.64 4.49 6.25
CA ARG A 802 -0.09 3.32 5.75
C ARG A 802 -1.35 3.78 5.04
N ASN A 803 -1.60 3.19 3.88
CA ASN A 803 -2.79 3.50 3.10
C ASN A 803 -4.05 3.05 3.87
N PRO A 804 -5.03 3.94 4.12
CA PRO A 804 -6.25 3.59 4.85
C PRO A 804 -7.25 2.78 4.01
N ASN A 805 -7.09 2.71 2.69
CA ASN A 805 -8.01 2.15 1.71
C ASN A 805 -9.43 2.71 1.89
N HIS A 806 -9.55 4.05 1.95
CA HIS A 806 -10.80 4.74 2.22
C HIS A 806 -11.67 4.84 0.96
N TYR A 807 -12.54 3.85 0.78
CA TYR A 807 -13.47 3.78 -0.34
C TYR A 807 -14.92 4.04 0.07
N ILE A 808 -15.52 5.08 -0.53
CA ILE A 808 -16.92 5.46 -0.33
C ILE A 808 -17.71 5.12 -1.61
N GLU A 809 -18.82 4.41 -1.45
CA GLU A 809 -19.77 4.15 -2.53
C GLU A 809 -20.57 5.42 -2.86
N LEU A 810 -20.74 5.75 -4.14
CA LEU A 810 -21.60 6.86 -4.56
C LEU A 810 -23.07 6.63 -4.16
N ASP A 811 -23.82 7.70 -3.91
CA ASP A 811 -25.25 7.60 -3.61
C ASP A 811 -26.06 7.33 -4.89
N LYS A 812 -26.54 6.09 -5.03
CA LYS A 812 -27.35 5.66 -6.18
C LYS A 812 -28.71 6.35 -6.28
N ASN A 813 -29.16 7.05 -5.23
CA ASN A 813 -30.40 7.83 -5.26
C ASN A 813 -30.19 9.26 -5.79
N ASP A 814 -28.95 9.73 -5.87
CA ASP A 814 -28.57 11.05 -6.38
C ASP A 814 -27.76 10.95 -7.68
N ILE A 815 -28.22 10.11 -8.62
CA ILE A 815 -27.64 10.02 -9.96
C ILE A 815 -28.68 10.27 -11.04
N TYR A 816 -28.20 10.80 -12.17
CA TYR A 816 -28.93 10.89 -13.42
C TYR A 816 -28.13 10.21 -14.54
N VAL A 817 -28.78 9.31 -15.27
CA VAL A 817 -28.20 8.61 -16.42
C VAL A 817 -28.99 9.01 -17.66
N GLU A 818 -28.42 9.90 -18.48
CA GLU A 818 -29.11 10.45 -19.65
C GLU A 818 -29.33 9.40 -20.76
N SER A 819 -28.27 8.66 -21.10
CA SER A 819 -28.32 7.59 -22.11
C SER A 819 -27.37 6.46 -21.73
N TYR A 820 -27.73 5.24 -22.11
CA TYR A 820 -26.95 4.05 -21.84
C TYR A 820 -27.23 2.94 -22.87
N ASP A 821 -26.31 1.99 -22.99
CA ASP A 821 -26.47 0.82 -23.88
C ASP A 821 -27.56 -0.13 -23.34
N ASN A 822 -28.57 -0.43 -24.14
CA ASN A 822 -29.74 -1.25 -23.76
C ASN A 822 -29.62 -2.74 -24.13
N SER A 823 -28.41 -3.21 -24.47
CA SER A 823 -28.18 -4.62 -24.74
C SER A 823 -28.42 -5.49 -23.51
N SER A 824 -28.97 -6.68 -23.74
CA SER A 824 -29.17 -7.69 -22.71
C SER A 824 -27.84 -8.13 -22.11
N ARG A 825 -27.84 -8.43 -20.80
CA ARG A 825 -26.71 -9.08 -20.14
C ARG A 825 -26.34 -10.35 -20.88
N GLN A 826 -25.05 -10.49 -21.22
CA GLN A 826 -24.53 -11.69 -21.86
C GLN A 826 -24.54 -12.85 -20.87
N ILE A 827 -24.80 -14.05 -21.39
CA ILE A 827 -24.87 -15.28 -20.61
C ILE A 827 -23.84 -16.26 -21.18
N PRO A 828 -23.04 -16.91 -20.32
CA PRO A 828 -22.06 -17.90 -20.76
C PRO A 828 -22.70 -19.05 -21.53
N GLY A 829 -22.01 -19.55 -22.56
CA GLY A 829 -22.47 -20.75 -23.26
C GLY A 829 -22.35 -22.00 -22.39
N HIS A 830 -22.96 -23.09 -22.84
CA HIS A 830 -22.86 -24.40 -22.20
C HIS A 830 -22.26 -25.42 -23.17
N ASN A 831 -21.42 -26.31 -22.67
CA ASN A 831 -20.83 -27.40 -23.43
C ASN A 831 -21.65 -28.69 -23.26
N ASP A 832 -22.62 -28.91 -24.16
CA ASP A 832 -23.51 -30.09 -24.13
C ASP A 832 -22.78 -31.44 -24.27
N LYS A 833 -21.48 -31.45 -24.59
CA LYS A 833 -20.66 -32.66 -24.64
C LYS A 833 -20.20 -33.13 -23.27
N ILE A 834 -20.24 -32.25 -22.26
CA ILE A 834 -19.92 -32.60 -20.88
C ILE A 834 -21.19 -33.14 -20.25
N GLU A 835 -21.11 -34.36 -19.73
CA GLU A 835 -22.25 -34.99 -19.06
C GLU A 835 -22.71 -34.15 -17.86
N LYS A 836 -24.02 -34.04 -17.65
CA LYS A 836 -24.61 -33.20 -16.59
C LYS A 836 -24.06 -33.50 -15.18
N LYS A 837 -23.71 -34.76 -14.92
CA LYS A 837 -23.15 -35.24 -13.63
C LYS A 837 -21.62 -35.40 -13.67
N SER A 838 -20.94 -34.69 -14.56
CA SER A 838 -19.48 -34.68 -14.63
C SER A 838 -18.86 -33.82 -13.51
N PHE A 839 -17.58 -34.07 -13.23
CA PHE A 839 -16.70 -33.21 -12.41
C PHE A 839 -16.00 -32.12 -13.23
N ARG A 840 -16.38 -31.92 -14.50
CA ARG A 840 -15.86 -30.88 -15.38
C ARG A 840 -16.83 -29.71 -15.46
N ASP A 841 -16.30 -28.48 -15.55
CA ASP A 841 -17.11 -27.28 -15.72
C ASP A 841 -17.69 -27.24 -17.14
N ALA A 842 -19.01 -27.37 -17.25
CA ALA A 842 -19.70 -27.30 -18.53
C ALA A 842 -19.94 -25.86 -19.01
N LYS A 843 -19.70 -24.86 -18.15
CA LYS A 843 -19.87 -23.45 -18.45
C LYS A 843 -18.70 -22.95 -19.30
N LEU A 844 -19.01 -22.48 -20.50
CA LEU A 844 -18.02 -21.91 -21.40
C LEU A 844 -17.59 -20.52 -20.92
N VAL A 845 -16.34 -20.16 -21.21
CA VAL A 845 -15.87 -18.78 -21.08
C VAL A 845 -16.56 -17.92 -22.14
N PHE A 846 -16.80 -16.64 -21.84
CA PHE A 846 -17.28 -15.69 -22.84
C PHE A 846 -16.43 -15.70 -24.11
N THR A 847 -17.07 -15.50 -25.26
CA THR A 847 -16.36 -15.16 -26.49
C THR A 847 -15.92 -13.70 -26.45
N GLU A 848 -14.95 -13.33 -27.29
CA GLU A 848 -14.54 -11.93 -27.45
C GLU A 848 -15.73 -11.02 -27.85
N GLU A 849 -16.66 -11.52 -28.67
CA GLU A 849 -17.86 -10.75 -29.03
C GLU A 849 -18.78 -10.51 -27.82
N GLN A 850 -18.93 -11.50 -26.94
CA GLN A 850 -19.69 -11.36 -25.70
C GLN A 850 -19.00 -10.35 -24.77
N VAL A 851 -17.68 -10.41 -24.63
CA VAL A 851 -16.92 -9.43 -23.83
C VAL A 851 -17.12 -8.01 -24.34
N LYS A 852 -17.04 -7.78 -25.65
CA LYS A 852 -17.26 -6.45 -26.24
C LYS A 852 -18.68 -5.93 -25.98
N LYS A 853 -19.70 -6.78 -26.13
CA LYS A 853 -21.10 -6.42 -25.83
C LYS A 853 -21.31 -6.15 -24.34
N GLU A 854 -20.77 -7.00 -23.48
CA GLU A 854 -20.98 -6.89 -22.03
C GLU A 854 -20.27 -5.67 -21.44
N THR A 855 -19.04 -5.39 -21.87
CA THR A 855 -18.27 -4.25 -21.40
C THR A 855 -18.89 -2.90 -21.80
N ALA A 856 -19.59 -2.84 -22.95
CA ALA A 856 -20.34 -1.66 -23.39
C ALA A 856 -21.50 -1.27 -22.46
N ARG A 857 -22.00 -2.21 -21.63
CA ARG A 857 -23.09 -1.96 -20.68
C ARG A 857 -22.66 -1.15 -19.44
N CYS A 858 -21.35 -0.99 -19.22
CA CYS A 858 -20.81 -0.27 -18.07
C CYS A 858 -21.17 1.23 -18.12
N LEU A 859 -21.75 1.76 -17.04
CA LEU A 859 -22.19 3.17 -16.95
C LEU A 859 -21.06 4.18 -16.72
N GLY A 860 -19.85 3.73 -16.40
CA GLY A 860 -18.74 4.67 -16.13
C GLY A 860 -18.94 5.49 -14.85
N CYS A 861 -19.24 4.84 -13.72
CA CYS A 861 -19.73 5.47 -12.49
C CYS A 861 -18.79 6.51 -11.86
N GLY A 862 -17.48 6.25 -11.84
CA GLY A 862 -16.48 7.12 -11.23
C GLY A 862 -15.51 7.78 -12.21
N ALA A 863 -14.87 8.86 -11.75
CA ALA A 863 -13.69 9.49 -12.36
C ALA A 863 -12.64 9.82 -11.29
N SER A 864 -11.40 10.07 -11.71
CA SER A 864 -10.41 10.72 -10.86
C SER A 864 -10.60 12.23 -10.90
N ILE A 865 -10.36 12.90 -9.79
CA ILE A 865 -10.50 14.35 -9.60
C ILE A 865 -9.16 14.89 -9.11
N ILE A 866 -8.76 16.06 -9.60
CA ILE A 866 -7.55 16.75 -9.18
C ILE A 866 -7.89 18.05 -8.45
N ASP A 867 -7.44 18.17 -7.21
CA ASP A 867 -7.36 19.43 -6.52
C ASP A 867 -6.11 20.22 -6.97
N ALA A 868 -6.32 21.19 -7.85
CA ALA A 868 -5.28 22.08 -8.37
C ALA A 868 -4.60 22.96 -7.29
N ASN A 869 -5.20 23.09 -6.10
CA ASN A 869 -4.60 23.79 -4.97
C ASN A 869 -3.69 22.87 -4.14
N ARG A 870 -3.84 21.55 -4.19
CA ARG A 870 -2.90 20.59 -3.58
C ARG A 870 -1.86 20.06 -4.54
N CYS A 871 -2.15 20.01 -5.85
CA CYS A 871 -1.25 19.45 -6.85
C CYS A 871 0.13 20.13 -6.83
N ILE A 872 1.21 19.34 -6.78
CA ILE A 872 2.60 19.82 -6.83
C ILE A 872 3.22 19.69 -8.22
N GLY A 873 2.48 19.16 -9.21
CA GLY A 873 2.92 19.07 -10.59
C GLY A 873 4.05 18.06 -10.86
N CYS A 874 4.11 16.97 -10.11
CA CYS A 874 5.16 15.94 -10.27
C CYS A 874 4.96 15.00 -11.47
N GLY A 875 3.76 14.88 -12.03
CA GLY A 875 3.50 13.99 -13.17
C GLY A 875 3.41 12.49 -12.87
N LEU A 876 3.69 12.04 -11.64
CA LEU A 876 3.59 10.60 -11.30
C LEU A 876 2.23 9.98 -11.65
N CYS A 877 1.16 10.75 -11.51
CA CYS A 877 -0.19 10.30 -11.87
C CYS A 877 -0.35 9.98 -13.37
N THR A 878 0.41 10.65 -14.26
CA THR A 878 0.35 10.41 -15.72
C THR A 878 1.06 9.10 -16.08
N THR A 879 2.15 8.76 -15.37
CA THR A 879 2.87 7.47 -15.54
C THR A 879 2.02 6.23 -15.26
N ARG A 880 0.88 6.40 -14.58
CA ARG A 880 -0.02 5.30 -14.19
C ARG A 880 -1.32 5.27 -14.99
N CYS A 881 -1.52 6.24 -15.88
CA CYS A 881 -2.74 6.35 -16.66
C CYS A 881 -2.59 5.63 -18.00
N GLU A 882 -3.26 4.49 -18.14
CA GLU A 882 -3.31 3.72 -19.39
C GLU A 882 -4.43 4.17 -20.35
N PHE A 883 -5.12 5.26 -19.99
CA PHE A 883 -6.37 5.68 -20.62
C PHE A 883 -6.30 7.05 -21.27
N ASP A 884 -5.13 7.69 -21.28
CA ASP A 884 -4.96 9.04 -21.83
C ASP A 884 -5.95 10.04 -21.21
N ALA A 885 -6.10 9.92 -19.88
CA ALA A 885 -7.13 10.62 -19.13
C ALA A 885 -6.55 11.69 -18.19
N ILE A 886 -5.24 11.81 -18.07
CA ILE A 886 -4.61 12.78 -17.18
C ILE A 886 -3.31 13.31 -17.78
N HIS A 887 -3.21 14.64 -17.87
CA HIS A 887 -2.08 15.34 -18.47
C HIS A 887 -1.61 16.49 -17.60
N LEU A 888 -0.34 16.89 -17.77
CA LEU A 888 0.19 18.08 -17.12
C LEU A 888 0.02 19.32 -18.01
N HIS A 889 -0.47 20.40 -17.42
CA HIS A 889 -0.54 21.72 -18.05
C HIS A 889 0.29 22.72 -17.26
N ARG A 890 1.01 23.61 -17.97
CA ARG A 890 1.89 24.62 -17.38
C ARG A 890 1.09 25.84 -16.86
N ASP A 891 0.18 25.58 -15.93
CA ASP A 891 -0.77 26.58 -15.41
C ASP A 891 -0.13 27.64 -14.52
N ARG A 892 1.06 27.36 -13.97
CA ARG A 892 1.71 28.17 -12.93
C ARG A 892 3.15 28.50 -13.30
N PRO A 893 3.40 29.16 -14.45
CA PRO A 893 4.75 29.43 -14.96
C PRO A 893 5.64 30.20 -13.98
N GLU A 894 5.05 30.94 -13.05
CA GLU A 894 5.75 31.64 -11.97
C GLU A 894 6.45 30.70 -10.97
N CYS A 895 6.06 29.42 -10.89
CA CYS A 895 6.66 28.44 -9.98
C CYS A 895 8.04 27.93 -10.45
N SER A 896 8.42 28.18 -11.71
CA SER A 896 9.78 27.83 -12.18
C SER A 896 10.84 28.82 -11.71
N ARG A 897 10.45 29.97 -11.14
CA ARG A 897 11.43 30.96 -10.68
C ARG A 897 12.13 30.47 -9.41
N MET A 898 13.46 30.39 -9.45
CA MET A 898 14.29 30.04 -8.29
C MET A 898 15.15 31.24 -7.86
N ASP A 899 14.99 31.70 -6.63
CA ASP A 899 15.78 32.79 -6.07
C ASP A 899 16.86 32.23 -5.12
N ARG A 900 18.01 32.91 -5.04
CA ARG A 900 19.05 32.55 -4.07
C ARG A 900 18.54 32.76 -2.64
N SER A 901 18.93 31.90 -1.70
CA SER A 901 18.48 31.99 -0.30
C SER A 901 18.88 33.31 0.38
N GLU A 902 20.01 33.90 -0.02
CA GLU A 902 20.47 35.23 0.44
C GLU A 902 19.51 36.35 0.03
N ASP A 903 18.75 36.15 -1.05
CA ASP A 903 17.82 37.09 -1.64
C ASP A 903 16.35 36.81 -1.24
N LYS A 904 16.07 35.76 -0.45
CA LYS A 904 14.70 35.28 -0.13
C LYS A 904 13.74 36.37 0.36
N PHE A 905 14.18 37.22 1.27
CA PHE A 905 13.33 38.28 1.83
C PHE A 905 13.02 39.41 0.85
N LYS A 906 13.83 39.58 -0.21
CA LYS A 906 13.51 40.53 -1.29
C LYS A 906 12.27 40.10 -2.08
N ARG A 907 11.89 38.83 -2.00
CA ARG A 907 10.68 38.26 -2.65
C ARG A 907 9.53 38.03 -1.68
N ILE A 908 9.83 37.48 -0.51
CA ILE A 908 8.82 37.12 0.49
C ILE A 908 8.14 38.38 1.03
N LEU A 909 8.88 39.43 1.42
CA LEU A 909 8.27 40.60 2.06
C LEU A 909 7.28 41.35 1.15
N PRO A 910 7.60 41.64 -0.13
CA PRO A 910 6.63 42.24 -1.04
C PRO A 910 5.41 41.35 -1.30
N TYR A 911 5.62 40.04 -1.43
CA TYR A 911 4.52 39.09 -1.64
C TYR A 911 3.60 39.02 -0.42
N ALA A 912 4.15 38.90 0.78
CA ALA A 912 3.42 38.89 2.04
C ALA A 912 2.58 40.16 2.24
N ALA A 913 3.15 41.32 1.91
CA ALA A 913 2.41 42.59 1.97
C ALA A 913 1.23 42.60 0.99
N LYS A 914 1.44 42.15 -0.26
CA LYS A 914 0.38 42.04 -1.27
C LYS A 914 -0.72 41.07 -0.83
N GLN A 915 -0.34 39.93 -0.27
CA GLN A 915 -1.23 38.90 0.24
C GLN A 915 -2.06 39.42 1.43
N ALA A 916 -1.44 40.09 2.40
CA ALA A 916 -2.13 40.68 3.55
C ALA A 916 -3.18 41.71 3.12
N ILE A 917 -2.86 42.55 2.12
CA ILE A 917 -3.82 43.49 1.52
C ILE A 917 -4.97 42.72 0.84
N HIS A 918 -4.65 41.68 0.06
CA HIS A 918 -5.66 40.88 -0.62
C HIS A 918 -6.64 40.22 0.36
N ILE A 919 -6.13 39.56 1.41
CA ILE A 919 -6.95 38.94 2.47
C ILE A 919 -7.84 39.97 3.16
N LYS A 920 -7.32 41.17 3.45
CA LYS A 920 -8.11 42.23 4.08
C LYS A 920 -9.27 42.71 3.20
N LEU A 921 -9.11 42.71 1.88
CA LEU A 921 -10.10 43.21 0.93
C LEU A 921 -11.08 42.14 0.44
N HIS A 922 -10.62 40.91 0.24
CA HIS A 922 -11.35 39.84 -0.45
C HIS A 922 -11.32 38.49 0.28
N GLY A 923 -10.66 38.41 1.43
CA GLY A 923 -10.51 37.16 2.16
C GLY A 923 -11.86 36.58 2.57
N LYS A 924 -11.94 35.25 2.58
CA LYS A 924 -13.09 34.55 3.16
C LYS A 924 -13.16 34.91 4.65
N LYS A 925 -14.34 35.34 5.13
CA LYS A 925 -14.56 35.53 6.58
C LYS A 925 -14.54 34.15 7.23
N ASN A 926 -13.76 34.02 8.30
CA ASN A 926 -13.74 32.82 9.14
C ASN A 926 -15.13 32.51 9.71
#